data_AF-A0A947K703-F1
#
_entry.id   AF-A0A947K703-F1
#
_cell.length_a   1.000
_cell.length_b   1.000
_cell.length_c   1.000
_cell.angle_alpha   90.00
_cell.angle_beta   90.00
_cell.angle_gamma   90.00
#
_symmetry.space_group_name_H-M   'P 1'
#
loop_
_entity.id
_entity.type
_entity.pdbx_description
1 polymer ?
#
loop_
_entity_poly.entity_id
_entity_poly.type
_entity_poly.pdbx_seq_one_letter_code
_entity_poly.pdbx_strand_id
1 'polypeptide(L)'
;MRYGKLTRGLCGIGIVFILSACEGGGGNHLTSTGLPSPSYNDENTDVNTTSITQGVVVDPYIVGAIFQEVGADGVSIIQRQSTPSDQNGVFSFPMPLTVGSTIEMKISTRGLHGGAPFKGILRRNVQDGDHLPVVVSPLTTLMANGAEADDVLAALYNAGFPDLDTDDLYADPMASLHNRAAGITDRNLEPLQAAMAAEAYLETTGNYRPTQADLNNDNQTKILNAMGEAMRSTLTVDEFNRINSELDNDPQVAATLPLDDFIKIAVQQQQTLISVVKTDMGEHGSFNQELVTQTVTNNQEQMVAMARDMLGVTLPDPTPADGATLYADNCADCHGDLTFSRKQNKSAIQIQSAIDTNLGGMAMLSSLTATEVQAIADALVMTSEPPPPSLTPADGPTLYSDNCAGCHGPLETTSKAGRSADDIQSAIDTNIGGMSFLNTLISIEVQAIADALPAPLPMSPDTPPDGVALYNSECAGCHGPLATTTKPGRTVDRIQAAIGSNTGGMGFLNTLTTAEVQAIADVLPAAPPPPAVADGPTLYANNCSGCHGSLADTGKAGRTGVQIQAAIDNNTGGMGFLTSLTGAEVQAIAAALPAPPPPPAVIDGPSLYNNNCSGCHGPLATSAKAGRNAGQIQAAIDNNTGGMGFLTSLTGAEVQAIAAALPAPPPPPAVIDGPSLYSNNCSGCHGPLATSAKAGRNAGQIQAAIDNNVGGMGFLTSLTAAEVQAIAAALPVPPPPPAVIDGPSLYSLNCAGCHGSLDISAKAGRTAAQIQSAINSNIGGMGFLTSLTAAEVQAIAAALPAPPPPPAVIDGPSLYSLNCAGCHGALDISAKAGRTAAQIQSAINSNIGGMGFLTSLTAAEVQAIAAALPAPPPPPAGIDGPTLYSTNCSGCHGALATSTKAGRNAVQIQSAITNNTGGMGFLVTLTAAEVQAIADALPTASPGPDYGDCTTCHGQPPAGSSFPDIAGAHGVHTALPSINNSCAVCHQGHDHNGIVDLGIISTFDAQSGIATPNSNNTCASVSCHGGQTTPDWQTGSIAVDTQCASCHTSGTSQYNSYFSGQHSRHTRRGFSCTVCHNVSKLSNGRHLTDLGTSAFEQDPASTIGGGSTSVGSYSPSNSNASSGTCSSIACHGTERW
;
A
#
# COMPACT_ATOMS: atom_id res chain seq x y z
N MET A 1 -64.75 -27.26 45.33
CA MET A 1 -64.46 -28.64 45.76
C MET A 1 -63.80 -29.35 44.59
N ARG A 2 -62.67 -30.04 44.68
CA ARG A 2 -61.71 -30.32 45.80
C ARG A 2 -60.28 -30.13 45.24
N TYR A 3 -59.42 -29.29 45.85
CA TYR A 3 -58.44 -29.58 46.94
C TYR A 3 -57.22 -30.42 46.51
N GLY A 4 -55.96 -30.13 46.92
CA GLY A 4 -55.41 -29.11 47.84
C GLY A 4 -54.23 -28.29 47.23
N LYS A 5 -53.81 -27.11 47.70
CA LYS A 5 -53.56 -26.52 49.06
C LYS A 5 -52.18 -26.90 49.63
N LEU A 6 -51.31 -26.01 50.16
CA LEU A 6 -51.38 -24.58 50.63
C LEU A 6 -50.05 -23.82 50.36
N THR A 7 -49.81 -22.50 50.57
CA THR A 7 -50.57 -21.22 50.37
C THR A 7 -49.64 -19.98 50.61
N ARG A 8 -49.71 -18.94 49.75
CA ARG A 8 -49.41 -17.48 50.01
C ARG A 8 -47.94 -17.07 50.33
N GLY A 9 -47.46 -15.86 49.99
CA GLY A 9 -47.98 -14.65 49.29
C GLY A 9 -46.83 -13.59 49.18
N LEU A 10 -46.94 -12.34 48.69
CA LEU A 10 -48.02 -11.35 48.46
C LEU A 10 -47.73 -10.41 47.24
N CYS A 11 -48.73 -9.60 46.85
CA CYS A 11 -48.82 -8.36 46.01
C CYS A 11 -47.63 -7.76 45.21
N GLY A 12 -47.81 -7.04 44.07
CA GLY A 12 -49.00 -6.89 43.17
C GLY A 12 -49.30 -5.48 42.59
N ILE A 13 -49.92 -5.44 41.39
CA ILE A 13 -50.64 -4.30 40.70
C ILE A 13 -49.71 -3.22 40.07
N GLY A 14 -49.93 -2.58 38.89
CA GLY A 14 -51.00 -2.55 37.84
C GLY A 14 -51.11 -1.11 37.25
N ILE A 15 -51.53 -0.74 36.02
CA ILE A 15 -52.66 -1.12 35.14
C ILE A 15 -52.51 -0.38 33.74
N VAL A 16 -52.51 -1.07 32.58
CA VAL A 16 -53.52 -1.19 31.46
C VAL A 16 -53.65 -0.05 30.41
N PHE A 17 -53.66 -0.41 29.10
CA PHE A 17 -54.55 -0.03 27.96
C PHE A 17 -53.83 -0.37 26.60
N ILE A 18 -54.09 -1.46 25.86
CA ILE A 18 -55.24 -1.87 25.00
C ILE A 18 -55.23 -1.28 23.55
N LEU A 19 -54.91 -2.15 22.57
CA LEU A 19 -55.40 -2.37 21.18
C LEU A 19 -56.11 -1.21 20.40
N SER A 20 -56.00 -1.06 19.06
CA SER A 20 -56.08 -2.09 18.00
C SER A 20 -55.46 -1.63 16.65
N ALA A 21 -55.31 -2.52 15.66
CA ALA A 21 -54.84 -2.23 14.29
C ALA A 21 -55.91 -2.46 13.19
N CYS A 22 -55.71 -1.94 11.97
CA CYS A 22 -56.38 -2.36 10.73
C CYS A 22 -55.60 -1.94 9.46
N GLU A 23 -56.05 -2.35 8.28
CA GLU A 23 -55.26 -2.46 7.03
C GLU A 23 -55.66 -1.48 5.90
N GLY A 24 -54.85 -1.44 4.83
CA GLY A 24 -55.15 -0.80 3.53
C GLY A 24 -54.73 0.68 3.42
N GLY A 25 -54.56 1.27 2.23
CA GLY A 25 -54.72 0.76 0.86
C GLY A 25 -54.83 1.97 -0.10
N GLY A 26 -54.01 2.05 -1.16
CA GLY A 26 -53.81 3.31 -1.90
C GLY A 26 -54.85 3.64 -3.00
N GLY A 27 -54.96 4.92 -3.38
CA GLY A 27 -55.67 5.32 -4.62
C GLY A 27 -56.19 6.77 -4.74
N ASN A 28 -55.38 7.65 -5.33
CA ASN A 28 -55.74 8.63 -6.38
C ASN A 28 -56.93 9.65 -6.27
N HIS A 29 -56.56 10.94 -6.43
CA HIS A 29 -57.07 11.90 -7.47
C HIS A 29 -58.08 13.05 -7.11
N LEU A 30 -57.75 14.28 -7.59
CA LEU A 30 -58.56 15.54 -7.68
C LEU A 30 -58.93 16.27 -6.35
N THR A 31 -59.11 17.60 -6.27
CA THR A 31 -59.05 18.70 -7.27
C THR A 31 -58.59 20.04 -6.65
N SER A 32 -58.19 21.01 -7.50
CA SER A 32 -57.83 22.41 -7.17
C SER A 32 -59.02 23.30 -6.77
N THR A 33 -58.80 24.31 -5.90
CA THR A 33 -59.03 25.76 -6.20
C THR A 33 -58.80 26.68 -4.98
N GLY A 34 -58.29 27.92 -5.21
CA GLY A 34 -58.51 29.08 -4.31
C GLY A 34 -57.26 29.81 -3.76
N LEU A 35 -56.93 30.96 -4.35
CA LEU A 35 -56.11 32.03 -3.73
C LEU A 35 -57.01 33.27 -3.50
N PRO A 36 -56.71 34.12 -2.49
CA PRO A 36 -55.90 35.31 -2.79
C PRO A 36 -54.87 35.69 -1.71
N SER A 37 -53.80 36.36 -2.14
CA SER A 37 -52.77 37.04 -1.32
C SER A 37 -53.27 38.44 -0.84
N PRO A 38 -52.59 39.22 0.05
CA PRO A 38 -51.20 39.66 -0.17
C PRO A 38 -50.26 39.93 1.05
N SER A 39 -48.98 40.07 0.70
CA SER A 39 -47.97 41.04 1.22
C SER A 39 -46.98 40.65 2.33
N TYR A 40 -45.75 41.15 2.12
CA TYR A 40 -44.57 41.24 2.99
C TYR A 40 -43.84 39.96 3.45
N ASN A 41 -42.89 39.56 2.59
CA ASN A 41 -41.47 39.33 2.85
C ASN A 41 -41.04 38.95 4.29
N ASP A 42 -40.38 37.80 4.42
CA ASP A 42 -38.92 37.80 4.64
C ASP A 42 -38.28 36.59 3.92
N GLU A 43 -36.94 36.51 3.91
CA GLU A 43 -36.18 35.48 3.18
C GLU A 43 -35.90 34.19 4.00
N ASN A 44 -35.27 33.22 3.33
CA ASN A 44 -34.75 31.93 3.82
C ASN A 44 -35.76 30.87 4.31
N THR A 45 -36.00 29.87 3.45
CA THR A 45 -36.33 28.50 3.86
C THR A 45 -35.23 27.59 3.35
N ASP A 46 -34.49 26.96 4.25
CA ASP A 46 -33.36 26.11 3.90
C ASP A 46 -33.75 24.96 2.97
N VAL A 47 -32.84 24.58 2.07
CA VAL A 47 -32.92 23.29 1.39
C VAL A 47 -32.75 22.22 2.47
N ASN A 48 -33.69 21.26 2.52
CA ASN A 48 -33.70 20.19 3.52
C ASN A 48 -32.58 19.16 3.25
N THR A 49 -31.33 19.54 3.51
CA THR A 49 -30.19 18.63 3.54
C THR A 49 -30.32 17.72 4.75
N THR A 50 -30.40 16.42 4.52
CA THR A 50 -30.40 15.42 5.61
C THR A 50 -29.05 15.46 6.30
N SER A 51 -29.01 16.02 7.50
CA SER A 51 -27.78 16.27 8.26
C SER A 51 -27.01 14.97 8.52
N ILE A 52 -25.83 14.84 7.91
CA ILE A 52 -25.09 13.58 7.86
C ILE A 52 -24.47 13.26 9.22
N THR A 53 -24.96 12.24 9.91
CA THR A 53 -24.45 11.81 11.23
C THR A 53 -23.92 10.37 11.24
N GLN A 54 -24.04 9.61 10.16
CA GLN A 54 -23.74 8.17 10.13
C GLN A 54 -22.77 7.84 8.99
N GLY A 55 -21.84 6.93 9.26
CA GLY A 55 -20.95 6.36 8.26
C GLY A 55 -20.84 4.84 8.39
N VAL A 56 -20.19 4.22 7.41
CA VAL A 56 -19.89 2.79 7.40
C VAL A 56 -18.40 2.59 7.12
N VAL A 57 -17.72 1.78 7.92
CA VAL A 57 -16.30 1.45 7.73
C VAL A 57 -16.13 0.08 7.08
N VAL A 58 -15.36 0.02 5.99
CA VAL A 58 -15.24 -1.18 5.16
C VAL A 58 -13.81 -1.41 4.67
N ASP A 59 -13.21 -2.48 5.16
CA ASP A 59 -12.20 -3.34 4.53
C ASP A 59 -12.32 -4.79 5.06
N PRO A 60 -13.17 -5.63 4.45
CA PRO A 60 -14.53 -5.93 4.96
C PRO A 60 -15.09 -5.13 6.16
N TYR A 61 -16.36 -5.34 6.55
CA TYR A 61 -16.95 -4.57 7.67
C TYR A 61 -16.10 -4.62 8.95
N ILE A 62 -15.58 -3.46 9.36
CA ILE A 62 -14.68 -3.34 10.51
C ILE A 62 -15.52 -3.09 11.76
N VAL A 63 -15.46 -4.00 12.72
CA VAL A 63 -16.31 -4.01 13.92
C VAL A 63 -15.58 -3.39 15.12
N GLY A 64 -16.21 -2.45 15.81
CA GLY A 64 -15.66 -1.80 17.01
C GLY A 64 -14.65 -0.67 16.76
N ALA A 65 -14.54 -0.16 15.54
CA ALA A 65 -13.72 1.00 15.21
C ALA A 65 -14.37 2.30 15.73
N ILE A 66 -13.58 3.25 16.23
CA ILE A 66 -14.06 4.59 16.62
C ILE A 66 -13.37 5.66 15.78
N PHE A 67 -14.14 6.64 15.31
CA PHE A 67 -13.69 7.74 14.47
C PHE A 67 -13.68 9.07 15.23
N GLN A 68 -12.89 10.02 14.72
CA GLN A 68 -12.93 11.44 15.08
C GLN A 68 -13.21 12.28 13.83
N GLU A 69 -13.83 13.43 14.00
CA GLU A 69 -13.98 14.43 12.94
C GLU A 69 -12.90 15.51 13.12
N VAL A 70 -12.02 15.64 12.13
CA VAL A 70 -10.94 16.64 12.05
C VAL A 70 -11.37 17.75 11.10
N GLY A 71 -11.21 19.01 11.45
CA GLY A 71 -11.59 20.15 10.61
C GLY A 71 -10.70 20.31 9.37
N ALA A 72 -11.12 21.21 8.47
CA ALA A 72 -10.43 21.52 7.20
C ALA A 72 -9.00 22.07 7.35
N ASP A 73 -8.55 22.36 8.58
CA ASP A 73 -7.15 22.73 8.89
C ASP A 73 -6.25 21.50 9.13
N GLY A 74 -6.83 20.29 9.18
CA GLY A 74 -6.12 19.04 9.46
C GLY A 74 -5.66 18.87 10.92
N VAL A 75 -6.07 19.74 11.85
CA VAL A 75 -5.54 19.82 13.23
C VAL A 75 -6.64 19.98 14.28
N SER A 76 -7.67 20.78 14.00
CA SER A 76 -8.79 21.01 14.93
C SER A 76 -9.70 19.79 15.00
N ILE A 77 -10.01 19.29 16.20
CA ILE A 77 -10.97 18.18 16.36
C ILE A 77 -12.37 18.75 16.61
N ILE A 78 -13.27 18.56 15.64
CA ILE A 78 -14.69 18.98 15.71
C ILE A 78 -15.46 18.00 16.61
N GLN A 79 -15.31 16.69 16.38
CA GLN A 79 -15.96 15.64 17.15
C GLN A 79 -14.94 14.58 17.58
N ARG A 80 -14.81 14.36 18.90
CA ARG A 80 -13.74 13.52 19.48
C ARG A 80 -13.98 12.01 19.40
N GLN A 81 -15.22 11.58 19.15
CA GLN A 81 -15.60 10.18 19.03
C GLN A 81 -16.94 10.02 18.30
N SER A 82 -17.02 9.04 17.42
CA SER A 82 -18.25 8.37 17.02
C SER A 82 -18.69 7.35 18.10
N THR A 83 -19.82 6.67 17.89
CA THR A 83 -20.01 5.32 18.42
C THR A 83 -18.92 4.37 17.87
N PRO A 84 -18.62 3.25 18.55
CA PRO A 84 -18.00 2.12 17.89
C PRO A 84 -18.84 1.69 16.67
N SER A 85 -18.18 1.17 15.63
CA SER A 85 -18.86 0.54 14.51
C SER A 85 -19.48 -0.81 14.90
N ASP A 86 -20.64 -1.13 14.34
CA ASP A 86 -21.34 -2.39 14.59
C ASP A 86 -20.86 -3.54 13.68
N GLN A 87 -21.60 -4.66 13.67
CA GLN A 87 -21.29 -5.85 12.86
C GLN A 87 -21.36 -5.60 11.34
N ASN A 88 -22.02 -4.53 10.91
CA ASN A 88 -22.11 -4.08 9.52
C ASN A 88 -21.20 -2.86 9.27
N GLY A 89 -20.22 -2.61 10.13
CA GLY A 89 -19.32 -1.46 10.05
C GLY A 89 -19.98 -0.11 10.34
N VAL A 90 -21.25 -0.06 10.77
CA VAL A 90 -22.01 1.20 10.87
C VAL A 90 -21.67 1.93 12.16
N PHE A 91 -21.26 3.20 12.06
CA PHE A 91 -20.95 4.09 13.18
C PHE A 91 -21.69 5.44 13.05
N SER A 92 -21.84 6.17 14.16
CA SER A 92 -22.51 7.47 14.15
C SER A 92 -21.84 8.52 15.04
N PHE A 93 -21.92 9.79 14.63
CA PHE A 93 -21.47 10.95 15.38
C PHE A 93 -22.64 11.65 16.10
N PRO A 94 -22.41 12.24 17.29
CA PRO A 94 -23.46 12.92 18.06
C PRO A 94 -23.94 14.24 17.46
N MET A 95 -23.18 14.85 16.54
CA MET A 95 -23.56 16.03 15.77
C MET A 95 -23.37 15.77 14.27
N PRO A 96 -24.03 16.53 13.38
CA PRO A 96 -23.80 16.45 11.94
C PRO A 96 -22.33 16.72 11.58
N LEU A 97 -21.85 15.98 10.58
CA LEU A 97 -20.56 16.19 9.95
C LEU A 97 -20.52 17.51 9.17
N THR A 98 -19.34 18.12 9.17
CA THR A 98 -19.06 19.41 8.54
C THR A 98 -18.49 19.20 7.14
N VAL A 99 -19.08 19.80 6.11
CA VAL A 99 -18.51 19.76 4.75
C VAL A 99 -17.09 20.34 4.77
N GLY A 100 -16.13 19.61 4.19
CA GLY A 100 -14.70 19.94 4.21
C GLY A 100 -13.93 19.42 5.44
N SER A 101 -14.56 18.71 6.37
CA SER A 101 -13.86 17.99 7.45
C SER A 101 -13.35 16.62 6.98
N THR A 102 -12.53 15.96 7.78
CA THR A 102 -12.05 14.59 7.58
C THR A 102 -12.51 13.70 8.72
N ILE A 103 -13.28 12.66 8.40
CA ILE A 103 -13.49 11.50 9.29
C ILE A 103 -12.18 10.71 9.35
N GLU A 104 -11.67 10.43 10.54
CA GLU A 104 -10.39 9.74 10.74
C GLU A 104 -10.49 8.67 11.84
N MET A 105 -10.00 7.46 11.55
CA MET A 105 -9.98 6.34 12.49
C MET A 105 -9.02 6.62 13.67
N LYS A 106 -9.46 6.34 14.90
CA LYS A 106 -8.65 6.57 16.10
C LYS A 106 -7.69 5.41 16.32
N ILE A 107 -6.39 5.72 16.37
CA ILE A 107 -5.27 4.78 16.61
C ILE A 107 -5.50 3.87 17.84
N SER A 108 -6.17 4.40 18.88
CA SER A 108 -6.50 3.66 20.11
C SER A 108 -7.56 2.57 19.93
N THR A 109 -8.36 2.61 18.87
CA THR A 109 -9.61 1.85 18.77
C THR A 109 -9.98 1.62 17.30
N ARG A 110 -9.17 0.77 16.63
CA ARG A 110 -9.27 0.47 15.20
C ARG A 110 -10.32 -0.57 14.82
N GLY A 111 -10.77 -1.38 15.77
CA GLY A 111 -11.70 -2.48 15.53
C GLY A 111 -11.06 -3.74 14.94
N LEU A 112 -11.91 -4.70 14.58
CA LEU A 112 -11.56 -5.99 13.99
C LEU A 112 -12.13 -6.09 12.57
N HIS A 113 -11.34 -6.56 11.62
CA HIS A 113 -11.75 -6.84 10.23
C HIS A 113 -11.55 -8.32 9.94
N GLY A 114 -12.56 -8.98 9.36
CA GLY A 114 -12.59 -10.45 9.24
C GLY A 114 -12.49 -11.22 10.57
N GLY A 115 -12.60 -10.55 11.72
CA GLY A 115 -12.33 -11.08 13.06
C GLY A 115 -10.90 -10.85 13.57
N ALA A 116 -9.97 -10.40 12.73
CA ALA A 116 -8.58 -10.10 13.09
C ALA A 116 -8.37 -8.60 13.40
N PRO A 117 -7.30 -8.20 14.13
CA PRO A 117 -7.04 -6.79 14.41
C PRO A 117 -6.74 -5.97 13.15
N PHE A 118 -7.45 -4.85 12.96
CA PHE A 118 -7.14 -3.89 11.90
C PHE A 118 -5.96 -2.99 12.31
N LYS A 119 -5.01 -2.73 11.40
CA LYS A 119 -3.74 -2.04 11.71
C LYS A 119 -3.60 -0.65 11.07
N GLY A 120 -4.27 -0.39 9.94
CA GLY A 120 -4.26 0.88 9.24
C GLY A 120 -4.90 2.05 9.98
N ILE A 121 -5.13 3.14 9.26
CA ILE A 121 -5.85 4.33 9.74
C ILE A 121 -6.72 4.84 8.60
N LEU A 122 -8.00 4.44 8.59
CA LEU A 122 -8.91 4.81 7.51
C LEU A 122 -9.44 6.25 7.66
N ARG A 123 -9.67 6.91 6.52
CA ARG A 123 -9.99 8.34 6.41
C ARG A 123 -11.03 8.59 5.29
N ARG A 124 -11.89 9.61 5.46
CA ARG A 124 -12.80 10.14 4.42
C ARG A 124 -12.96 11.64 4.60
N ASN A 125 -12.65 12.43 3.58
CA ASN A 125 -13.02 13.85 3.54
C ASN A 125 -14.52 13.96 3.27
N VAL A 126 -15.24 14.79 4.02
CA VAL A 126 -16.68 15.05 3.89
C VAL A 126 -16.91 16.08 2.78
N GLN A 127 -17.79 15.78 1.83
CA GLN A 127 -18.01 16.55 0.61
C GLN A 127 -19.39 17.20 0.59
N ASP A 128 -19.55 18.25 -0.22
CA ASP A 128 -20.86 18.82 -0.49
C ASP A 128 -21.65 17.85 -1.39
N GLY A 129 -22.92 17.61 -1.06
CA GLY A 129 -23.73 16.59 -1.72
C GLY A 129 -23.53 15.15 -1.25
N ASP A 130 -22.68 14.86 -0.25
CA ASP A 130 -22.61 13.53 0.38
C ASP A 130 -23.99 13.02 0.85
N HIS A 131 -24.17 11.70 0.89
CA HIS A 131 -25.41 11.05 1.33
C HIS A 131 -25.14 10.04 2.46
N LEU A 132 -26.21 9.62 3.16
CA LEU A 132 -26.12 8.71 4.30
C LEU A 132 -26.25 7.23 3.88
N PRO A 133 -25.40 6.31 4.39
CA PRO A 133 -24.21 6.54 5.20
C PRO A 133 -22.99 6.92 4.34
N VAL A 134 -22.06 7.71 4.88
CA VAL A 134 -20.77 7.99 4.21
C VAL A 134 -19.79 6.84 4.41
N VAL A 135 -19.17 6.35 3.33
CA VAL A 135 -18.23 5.23 3.37
C VAL A 135 -16.83 5.69 3.78
N VAL A 136 -16.19 4.89 4.64
CA VAL A 136 -14.79 5.05 5.07
C VAL A 136 -14.04 3.75 4.77
N SER A 137 -13.23 3.76 3.71
CA SER A 137 -12.52 2.58 3.20
C SER A 137 -11.05 2.90 2.89
N PRO A 138 -10.20 1.91 2.58
CA PRO A 138 -8.85 2.13 2.05
C PRO A 138 -8.85 3.02 0.79
N LEU A 139 -9.84 2.86 -0.09
CA LEU A 139 -9.99 3.68 -1.31
C LEU A 139 -10.28 5.15 -0.97
N THR A 140 -11.20 5.41 -0.04
CA THR A 140 -11.43 6.79 0.42
C THR A 140 -10.27 7.38 1.19
N THR A 141 -9.43 6.51 1.79
CA THR A 141 -8.24 6.92 2.53
C THR A 141 -7.16 7.46 1.59
N LEU A 142 -6.96 6.84 0.42
CA LEU A 142 -6.07 7.40 -0.61
C LEU A 142 -6.50 8.82 -1.02
N MET A 143 -7.80 9.01 -1.31
CA MET A 143 -8.34 10.33 -1.65
C MET A 143 -8.24 11.34 -0.49
N ALA A 144 -8.51 10.92 0.74
CA ALA A 144 -8.40 11.76 1.94
C ALA A 144 -6.94 12.16 2.29
N ASN A 145 -5.95 11.53 1.65
CA ASN A 145 -4.53 11.87 1.75
C ASN A 145 -4.02 12.71 0.55
N GLY A 146 -4.90 13.08 -0.38
CA GLY A 146 -4.59 14.01 -1.48
C GLY A 146 -4.27 13.36 -2.82
N ALA A 147 -4.76 12.15 -3.08
CA ALA A 147 -4.89 11.61 -4.43
C ALA A 147 -6.24 12.03 -5.06
N GLU A 148 -6.25 12.36 -6.35
CA GLU A 148 -7.49 12.63 -7.09
C GLU A 148 -8.19 11.32 -7.49
N ALA A 149 -9.51 11.36 -7.72
CA ALA A 149 -10.28 10.15 -8.03
C ALA A 149 -9.81 9.46 -9.33
N ASP A 150 -9.58 10.23 -10.40
CA ASP A 150 -9.03 9.74 -11.68
C ASP A 150 -7.67 9.05 -11.51
N ASP A 151 -6.85 9.55 -10.59
CA ASP A 151 -5.52 9.04 -10.29
C ASP A 151 -5.57 7.73 -9.48
N VAL A 152 -6.48 7.63 -8.52
CA VAL A 152 -6.77 6.37 -7.80
C VAL A 152 -7.29 5.31 -8.77
N LEU A 153 -8.20 5.67 -9.67
CA LEU A 153 -8.67 4.76 -10.72
C LEU A 153 -7.55 4.35 -11.69
N ALA A 154 -6.65 5.26 -12.07
CA ALA A 154 -5.48 4.91 -12.88
C ALA A 154 -4.53 3.94 -12.14
N ALA A 155 -4.33 4.10 -10.83
CA ALA A 155 -3.54 3.19 -10.03
C ALA A 155 -4.20 1.79 -9.92
N LEU A 156 -5.50 1.74 -9.66
CA LEU A 156 -6.28 0.48 -9.57
C LEU A 156 -6.38 -0.24 -10.93
N TYR A 157 -6.58 0.49 -12.03
CA TYR A 157 -6.54 -0.06 -13.39
C TYR A 157 -5.19 -0.74 -13.68
N ASN A 158 -4.08 -0.09 -13.33
CA ASN A 158 -2.73 -0.66 -13.48
C ASN A 158 -2.48 -1.85 -12.53
N ALA A 159 -3.11 -1.86 -11.35
CA ALA A 159 -3.10 -3.01 -10.46
C ALA A 159 -3.98 -4.17 -10.97
N GLY A 160 -4.84 -3.93 -11.96
CA GLY A 160 -5.66 -4.91 -12.66
C GLY A 160 -7.13 -4.92 -12.24
N PHE A 161 -7.69 -3.79 -11.81
CA PHE A 161 -9.12 -3.58 -11.55
C PHE A 161 -9.70 -2.60 -12.59
N PRO A 162 -9.94 -3.04 -13.83
CA PRO A 162 -10.15 -2.14 -14.97
C PRO A 162 -11.59 -1.61 -15.11
N ASP A 163 -12.57 -2.24 -14.46
CA ASP A 163 -14.00 -1.92 -14.64
C ASP A 163 -14.55 -0.98 -13.55
N LEU A 164 -13.71 -0.58 -12.57
CA LEU A 164 -14.06 0.36 -11.51
C LEU A 164 -14.27 1.79 -12.03
N ASP A 165 -15.24 2.50 -11.46
CA ASP A 165 -15.50 3.92 -11.72
C ASP A 165 -15.50 4.79 -10.45
N THR A 166 -15.82 6.08 -10.61
CA THR A 166 -15.80 7.07 -9.50
C THR A 166 -16.85 6.78 -8.43
N ASP A 167 -17.98 6.17 -8.78
CA ASP A 167 -19.03 5.82 -7.82
C ASP A 167 -18.59 4.60 -6.99
N ASP A 168 -17.90 3.62 -7.60
CA ASP A 168 -17.30 2.48 -6.88
C ASP A 168 -16.32 2.91 -5.77
N LEU A 169 -15.57 4.01 -5.96
CA LEU A 169 -14.64 4.52 -4.93
C LEU A 169 -15.32 5.01 -3.65
N TYR A 170 -16.62 5.31 -3.72
CA TYR A 170 -17.45 5.78 -2.60
C TYR A 170 -18.57 4.81 -2.21
N ALA A 171 -18.70 3.68 -2.90
CA ALA A 171 -19.65 2.63 -2.60
C ALA A 171 -19.23 1.79 -1.39
N ASP A 172 -20.21 1.15 -0.72
CA ASP A 172 -19.95 0.09 0.24
C ASP A 172 -19.78 -1.24 -0.53
N PRO A 173 -18.56 -1.81 -0.62
CA PRO A 173 -18.33 -3.04 -1.37
C PRO A 173 -19.00 -4.27 -0.74
N MET A 174 -19.24 -4.27 0.58
CA MET A 174 -19.88 -5.37 1.29
C MET A 174 -21.40 -5.38 1.13
N ALA A 175 -22.03 -4.23 0.85
CA ALA A 175 -23.49 -4.10 0.74
C ALA A 175 -24.13 -5.02 -0.32
N SER A 176 -23.38 -5.43 -1.35
CA SER A 176 -23.85 -6.36 -2.39
C SER A 176 -23.53 -7.83 -2.14
N LEU A 177 -22.66 -8.10 -1.15
CA LEU A 177 -22.04 -9.40 -0.86
C LEU A 177 -22.53 -10.02 0.47
N HIS A 178 -22.86 -9.20 1.46
CA HIS A 178 -23.20 -9.67 2.80
C HIS A 178 -24.43 -10.60 2.82
N ASN A 179 -24.32 -11.76 3.48
CA ASN A 179 -25.29 -12.87 3.51
C ASN A 179 -25.62 -13.49 2.13
N ARG A 180 -24.81 -13.27 1.09
CA ARG A 180 -25.11 -13.75 -0.27
C ARG A 180 -24.60 -15.17 -0.52
N ALA A 181 -25.54 -16.10 -0.69
CA ALA A 181 -25.23 -17.53 -0.88
C ALA A 181 -25.08 -17.98 -2.35
N ALA A 182 -25.42 -17.14 -3.34
CA ALA A 182 -25.40 -17.51 -4.76
C ALA A 182 -25.40 -16.28 -5.70
N GLY A 183 -25.10 -16.52 -6.98
CA GLY A 183 -25.21 -15.50 -8.04
C GLY A 183 -24.25 -14.34 -7.83
N ILE A 184 -23.00 -14.66 -7.48
CA ILE A 184 -21.87 -13.75 -7.36
C ILE A 184 -21.11 -13.80 -8.69
N THR A 185 -20.59 -12.65 -9.14
CA THR A 185 -19.68 -12.53 -10.28
C THR A 185 -18.41 -11.82 -9.81
N ASP A 186 -17.29 -11.96 -10.51
CA ASP A 186 -16.04 -11.32 -10.08
C ASP A 186 -16.15 -9.78 -10.05
N ARG A 187 -16.99 -9.19 -10.91
CA ARG A 187 -17.37 -7.76 -10.85
C ARG A 187 -18.12 -7.36 -9.57
N ASN A 188 -18.69 -8.31 -8.80
CA ASN A 188 -19.21 -8.03 -7.46
C ASN A 188 -18.11 -8.06 -6.39
N LEU A 189 -17.02 -8.81 -6.62
CA LEU A 189 -15.88 -8.90 -5.70
C LEU A 189 -14.86 -7.78 -5.96
N GLU A 190 -14.75 -7.28 -7.19
CA GLU A 190 -13.75 -6.29 -7.63
C GLU A 190 -13.65 -5.04 -6.73
N PRO A 191 -14.74 -4.39 -6.27
CA PRO A 191 -14.62 -3.24 -5.36
C PRO A 191 -14.06 -3.63 -3.97
N LEU A 192 -14.33 -4.85 -3.51
CA LEU A 192 -13.77 -5.38 -2.25
C LEU A 192 -12.30 -5.79 -2.41
N GLN A 193 -11.96 -6.45 -3.52
CA GLN A 193 -10.57 -6.80 -3.87
C GLN A 193 -9.70 -5.53 -3.95
N ALA A 194 -10.22 -4.44 -4.54
CA ALA A 194 -9.53 -3.16 -4.65
C ALA A 194 -9.34 -2.47 -3.28
N ALA A 195 -10.34 -2.50 -2.41
CA ALA A 195 -10.20 -2.02 -1.03
C ALA A 195 -9.11 -2.80 -0.26
N MET A 196 -9.17 -4.13 -0.28
CA MET A 196 -8.20 -5.00 0.39
C MET A 196 -6.79 -4.87 -0.21
N ALA A 197 -6.66 -4.70 -1.53
CA ALA A 197 -5.38 -4.43 -2.18
C ALA A 197 -4.78 -3.08 -1.77
N ALA A 198 -5.63 -2.06 -1.56
CA ALA A 198 -5.21 -0.76 -1.07
C ALA A 198 -4.77 -0.81 0.41
N GLU A 199 -5.48 -1.47 1.33
CA GLU A 199 -4.97 -1.64 2.71
C GLU A 199 -3.71 -2.50 2.73
N ALA A 200 -3.63 -3.55 1.90
CA ALA A 200 -2.42 -4.36 1.80
C ALA A 200 -1.21 -3.51 1.36
N TYR A 201 -1.39 -2.57 0.43
CA TYR A 201 -0.39 -1.56 0.06
C TYR A 201 -0.06 -0.59 1.22
N LEU A 202 -1.06 -0.06 1.93
CA LEU A 202 -0.88 0.85 3.07
C LEU A 202 -0.12 0.17 4.22
N GLU A 203 -0.50 -1.05 4.62
CA GLU A 203 0.20 -1.79 5.66
C GLU A 203 1.60 -2.25 5.20
N THR A 204 1.77 -2.70 3.96
CA THR A 204 3.06 -3.20 3.43
C THR A 204 4.11 -2.10 3.35
N THR A 205 3.74 -0.93 2.84
CA THR A 205 4.63 0.24 2.85
C THR A 205 4.81 0.84 4.25
N GLY A 206 3.87 0.57 5.17
CA GLY A 206 3.74 1.27 6.44
C GLY A 206 3.32 2.74 6.29
N ASN A 207 3.01 3.20 5.07
CA ASN A 207 2.62 4.56 4.77
C ASN A 207 1.10 4.66 4.77
N TYR A 208 0.50 4.92 5.94
CA TYR A 208 -0.95 5.15 6.09
C TYR A 208 -1.41 6.54 5.63
N ARG A 209 -0.51 7.36 5.05
CA ARG A 209 -0.82 8.66 4.45
C ARG A 209 -0.06 8.87 3.12
N PRO A 210 -0.25 7.99 2.11
CA PRO A 210 0.41 8.13 0.82
C PRO A 210 -0.15 9.33 0.07
N THR A 211 0.74 10.08 -0.56
CA THR A 211 0.40 11.23 -1.40
C THR A 211 0.22 10.79 -2.86
N GLN A 212 -0.26 11.69 -3.71
CA GLN A 212 -0.27 11.44 -5.15
C GLN A 212 1.13 11.20 -5.76
N ALA A 213 2.21 11.66 -5.11
CA ALA A 213 3.57 11.34 -5.52
C ALA A 213 4.02 9.92 -5.11
N ASP A 214 3.38 9.32 -4.10
CA ASP A 214 3.65 7.95 -3.65
C ASP A 214 3.01 6.92 -4.59
N LEU A 215 1.74 7.13 -4.99
CA LEU A 215 1.04 6.23 -5.94
C LEU A 215 1.73 6.17 -7.32
N ASN A 216 2.31 7.28 -7.77
CA ASN A 216 3.09 7.39 -9.01
C ASN A 216 4.55 6.91 -8.90
N ASN A 217 4.97 6.36 -7.75
CA ASN A 217 6.34 5.88 -7.58
C ASN A 217 6.48 4.43 -8.08
N ASP A 218 7.31 4.19 -9.10
CA ASP A 218 7.56 2.86 -9.72
C ASP A 218 7.66 1.68 -8.75
N ASN A 219 8.20 1.85 -7.54
CA ASN A 219 8.32 0.77 -6.57
C ASN A 219 7.06 0.59 -5.72
N GLN A 220 6.33 1.67 -5.42
CA GLN A 220 5.04 1.61 -4.75
C GLN A 220 3.95 1.08 -5.68
N THR A 221 3.97 1.48 -6.96
CA THR A 221 3.09 0.91 -7.99
C THR A 221 3.29 -0.61 -8.14
N LYS A 222 4.54 -1.12 -8.09
CA LYS A 222 4.80 -2.58 -8.08
C LYS A 222 4.17 -3.28 -6.88
N ILE A 223 4.27 -2.70 -5.68
CA ILE A 223 3.65 -3.25 -4.46
C ILE A 223 2.12 -3.28 -4.64
N LEU A 224 1.49 -2.17 -5.01
CA LEU A 224 0.05 -2.10 -5.22
C LEU A 224 -0.42 -3.09 -6.30
N ASN A 225 0.30 -3.21 -7.41
CA ASN A 225 -0.03 -4.15 -8.48
C ASN A 225 0.04 -5.61 -8.02
N ALA A 226 1.09 -5.98 -7.27
CA ALA A 226 1.25 -7.33 -6.76
C ALA A 226 0.25 -7.66 -5.63
N MET A 227 -0.15 -6.69 -4.80
CA MET A 227 -1.25 -6.86 -3.85
C MET A 227 -2.59 -7.02 -4.57
N GLY A 228 -2.82 -6.27 -5.67
CA GLY A 228 -4.00 -6.43 -6.51
C GLY A 228 -4.07 -7.80 -7.21
N GLU A 229 -2.95 -8.26 -7.75
CA GLU A 229 -2.78 -9.61 -8.32
C GLU A 229 -3.05 -10.70 -7.27
N ALA A 230 -2.59 -10.53 -6.04
CA ALA A 230 -2.88 -11.44 -4.93
C ALA A 230 -4.37 -11.47 -4.57
N MET A 231 -5.04 -10.32 -4.42
CA MET A 231 -6.48 -10.28 -4.10
C MET A 231 -7.35 -10.85 -5.23
N ARG A 232 -6.97 -10.64 -6.50
CA ARG A 232 -7.56 -11.33 -7.66
C ARG A 232 -7.18 -12.81 -7.80
N SER A 233 -6.40 -13.36 -6.87
CA SER A 233 -6.06 -14.78 -6.84
C SER A 233 -6.72 -15.50 -5.66
N THR A 234 -6.85 -14.85 -4.49
CA THR A 234 -7.44 -15.44 -3.28
C THR A 234 -8.94 -15.14 -3.11
N LEU A 235 -9.45 -14.02 -3.65
CA LEU A 235 -10.86 -13.61 -3.48
C LEU A 235 -11.59 -13.60 -4.82
N THR A 236 -11.73 -14.77 -5.47
CA THR A 236 -12.42 -14.91 -6.77
C THR A 236 -13.63 -15.85 -6.69
N VAL A 237 -14.51 -15.76 -7.70
CA VAL A 237 -15.62 -16.72 -7.84
C VAL A 237 -15.10 -18.12 -8.13
N ASP A 238 -14.02 -18.27 -8.91
CA ASP A 238 -13.41 -19.57 -9.20
C ASP A 238 -12.79 -20.22 -7.95
N GLU A 239 -12.11 -19.44 -7.08
CA GLU A 239 -11.54 -19.97 -5.83
C GLU A 239 -12.64 -20.33 -4.80
N PHE A 240 -13.69 -19.50 -4.69
CA PHE A 240 -14.88 -19.82 -3.90
C PHE A 240 -15.56 -21.11 -4.39
N ASN A 241 -15.67 -21.28 -5.71
CA ASN A 241 -16.23 -22.49 -6.32
C ASN A 241 -15.31 -23.71 -6.13
N ARG A 242 -13.97 -23.55 -6.19
CA ARG A 242 -13.01 -24.62 -5.92
C ARG A 242 -13.14 -25.13 -4.49
N ILE A 243 -13.06 -24.23 -3.51
CA ILE A 243 -13.18 -24.58 -2.09
C ILE A 243 -14.51 -25.27 -1.82
N ASN A 244 -15.64 -24.73 -2.31
CA ASN A 244 -16.93 -25.39 -2.16
C ASN A 244 -16.99 -26.75 -2.87
N SER A 245 -16.38 -26.91 -4.05
CA SER A 245 -16.31 -28.20 -4.74
C SER A 245 -15.47 -29.23 -3.96
N GLU A 246 -14.40 -28.81 -3.28
CA GLU A 246 -13.60 -29.70 -2.43
C GLU A 246 -14.31 -30.06 -1.12
N LEU A 247 -15.12 -29.15 -0.58
CA LEU A 247 -15.99 -29.40 0.58
C LEU A 247 -17.18 -30.31 0.25
N ASP A 248 -17.84 -30.13 -0.90
CA ASP A 248 -18.95 -30.98 -1.37
C ASP A 248 -18.53 -32.44 -1.62
N ASN A 249 -17.22 -32.68 -1.82
CA ASN A 249 -16.64 -34.03 -1.92
C ASN A 249 -16.20 -34.62 -0.56
N ASP A 250 -16.24 -33.85 0.52
CA ASP A 250 -15.84 -34.28 1.86
C ASP A 250 -17.07 -34.79 2.65
N PRO A 251 -17.18 -36.11 2.93
CA PRO A 251 -18.38 -36.70 3.53
C PRO A 251 -18.62 -36.29 5.00
N GLN A 252 -17.76 -35.45 5.58
CA GLN A 252 -17.90 -34.89 6.91
C GLN A 252 -18.49 -33.48 6.89
N VAL A 253 -18.42 -32.78 5.75
CA VAL A 253 -18.95 -31.44 5.56
C VAL A 253 -20.43 -31.52 5.15
N ALA A 254 -21.32 -31.00 5.99
CA ALA A 254 -22.77 -31.04 5.76
C ALA A 254 -23.37 -29.71 5.27
N ALA A 255 -22.53 -28.69 5.02
CA ALA A 255 -22.94 -27.34 4.66
C ALA A 255 -21.95 -26.66 3.70
N THR A 256 -22.48 -25.94 2.71
CA THR A 256 -21.74 -25.07 1.80
C THR A 256 -21.13 -23.88 2.55
N LEU A 257 -19.92 -23.44 2.17
CA LEU A 257 -19.22 -22.31 2.79
C LEU A 257 -19.95 -20.99 2.52
N PRO A 258 -20.36 -20.21 3.55
CA PRO A 258 -20.93 -18.88 3.35
C PRO A 258 -19.90 -17.90 2.76
N LEU A 259 -20.37 -16.96 1.92
CA LEU A 259 -19.48 -15.96 1.32
C LEU A 259 -18.79 -15.08 2.38
N ASP A 260 -19.52 -14.69 3.43
CA ASP A 260 -18.96 -13.94 4.56
C ASP A 260 -17.84 -14.69 5.30
N ASP A 261 -17.80 -16.02 5.22
CA ASP A 261 -16.73 -16.84 5.81
C ASP A 261 -15.55 -17.00 4.85
N PHE A 262 -15.80 -17.20 3.55
CA PHE A 262 -14.75 -17.11 2.52
C PHE A 262 -14.02 -15.76 2.54
N ILE A 263 -14.75 -14.66 2.72
CA ILE A 263 -14.18 -13.31 2.87
C ILE A 263 -13.26 -13.22 4.10
N LYS A 264 -13.61 -13.83 5.24
CA LYS A 264 -12.74 -13.87 6.44
C LYS A 264 -11.46 -14.67 6.19
N ILE A 265 -11.55 -15.80 5.46
CA ILE A 265 -10.38 -16.60 5.07
C ILE A 265 -9.46 -15.77 4.16
N ALA A 266 -10.01 -15.03 3.19
CA ALA A 266 -9.24 -14.14 2.33
C ALA A 266 -8.54 -13.02 3.11
N VAL A 267 -9.20 -12.40 4.10
CA VAL A 267 -8.58 -11.40 5.01
C VAL A 267 -7.43 -12.01 5.81
N GLN A 268 -7.60 -13.22 6.36
CA GLN A 268 -6.51 -13.87 7.10
C GLN A 268 -5.30 -14.16 6.19
N GLN A 269 -5.53 -14.60 4.94
CA GLN A 269 -4.46 -14.85 3.98
C GLN A 269 -3.82 -13.56 3.43
N GLN A 270 -4.57 -12.46 3.32
CA GLN A 270 -4.04 -11.12 3.07
C GLN A 270 -3.08 -10.69 4.20
N GLN A 271 -3.43 -10.94 5.47
CA GLN A 271 -2.55 -10.65 6.61
C GLN A 271 -1.27 -11.51 6.61
N THR A 272 -1.36 -12.80 6.27
CA THR A 272 -0.19 -13.68 6.07
C THR A 272 0.74 -13.10 5.00
N LEU A 273 0.19 -12.74 3.84
CA LEU A 273 0.95 -12.17 2.72
C LEU A 273 1.66 -10.86 3.12
N ILE A 274 0.93 -9.92 3.73
CA ILE A 274 1.48 -8.64 4.21
C ILE A 274 2.63 -8.90 5.20
N SER A 275 2.50 -9.87 6.10
CA SER A 275 3.55 -10.21 7.09
C SER A 275 4.83 -10.74 6.42
N VAL A 276 4.69 -11.65 5.46
CA VAL A 276 5.81 -12.22 4.68
C VAL A 276 6.53 -11.14 3.89
N VAL A 277 5.79 -10.32 3.14
CA VAL A 277 6.36 -9.26 2.29
C VAL A 277 7.05 -8.18 3.11
N LYS A 278 6.51 -7.79 4.27
CA LYS A 278 7.13 -6.80 5.16
C LYS A 278 8.42 -7.31 5.80
N THR A 279 8.49 -8.60 6.12
CA THR A 279 9.70 -9.24 6.62
C THR A 279 10.79 -9.25 5.53
N ASP A 280 10.46 -9.73 4.33
CA ASP A 280 11.38 -9.76 3.19
C ASP A 280 11.89 -8.36 2.80
N MET A 281 11.00 -7.36 2.72
CA MET A 281 11.39 -5.96 2.47
C MET A 281 12.28 -5.38 3.60
N GLY A 282 12.12 -5.85 4.84
CA GLY A 282 12.96 -5.47 5.98
C GLY A 282 14.35 -6.12 5.96
N GLU A 283 14.47 -7.36 5.51
CA GLU A 283 15.73 -8.09 5.42
C GLU A 283 16.53 -7.77 4.15
N HIS A 284 15.87 -7.68 3.00
CA HIS A 284 16.47 -7.52 1.68
C HIS A 284 16.39 -6.09 1.11
N GLY A 285 15.69 -5.16 1.80
CA GLY A 285 15.64 -3.73 1.45
C GLY A 285 15.00 -3.42 0.08
N SER A 286 14.30 -4.39 -0.51
CA SER A 286 13.68 -4.29 -1.83
C SER A 286 12.44 -5.21 -1.90
N PHE A 287 11.55 -4.96 -2.86
CA PHE A 287 10.29 -5.70 -2.99
C PHE A 287 10.42 -6.89 -3.95
N ASN A 288 9.97 -8.08 -3.52
CA ASN A 288 10.07 -9.34 -4.25
C ASN A 288 8.69 -9.84 -4.72
N GLN A 289 8.38 -9.73 -6.02
CA GLN A 289 7.12 -10.22 -6.60
C GLN A 289 7.07 -11.75 -6.75
N GLU A 290 8.21 -12.43 -6.86
CA GLU A 290 8.25 -13.91 -6.91
C GLU A 290 7.84 -14.51 -5.57
N LEU A 291 8.25 -13.88 -4.46
CA LEU A 291 7.80 -14.24 -3.11
C LEU A 291 6.28 -14.02 -2.93
N VAL A 292 5.71 -12.92 -3.44
CA VAL A 292 4.25 -12.71 -3.45
C VAL A 292 3.55 -13.85 -4.17
N THR A 293 4.03 -14.20 -5.36
CA THR A 293 3.46 -15.28 -6.20
C THR A 293 3.49 -16.63 -5.48
N GLN A 294 4.63 -16.98 -4.86
CA GLN A 294 4.77 -18.22 -4.09
C GLN A 294 3.89 -18.21 -2.83
N THR A 295 3.78 -17.08 -2.14
CA THR A 295 2.94 -16.95 -0.93
C THR A 295 1.47 -17.09 -1.29
N VAL A 296 0.99 -16.44 -2.36
CA VAL A 296 -0.38 -16.60 -2.87
C VAL A 296 -0.69 -18.07 -3.18
N THR A 297 0.24 -18.79 -3.82
CA THR A 297 0.08 -20.23 -4.12
C THR A 297 -0.06 -21.06 -2.84
N ASN A 298 0.83 -20.84 -1.86
CA ASN A 298 0.79 -21.54 -0.57
C ASN A 298 -0.51 -21.22 0.20
N ASN A 299 -0.96 -19.97 0.13
CA ASN A 299 -2.17 -19.51 0.81
C ASN A 299 -3.42 -20.21 0.23
N GLN A 300 -3.55 -20.30 -1.10
CA GLN A 300 -4.64 -21.03 -1.77
C GLN A 300 -4.71 -22.51 -1.35
N GLU A 301 -3.57 -23.20 -1.20
CA GLU A 301 -3.55 -24.57 -0.66
C GLU A 301 -4.11 -24.65 0.78
N GLN A 302 -3.88 -23.63 1.60
CA GLN A 302 -4.37 -23.56 2.99
C GLN A 302 -5.84 -23.13 3.13
N MET A 303 -6.40 -22.35 2.19
CA MET A 303 -7.78 -21.84 2.29
C MET A 303 -8.83 -22.95 2.47
N VAL A 304 -8.62 -24.13 1.87
CA VAL A 304 -9.51 -25.30 2.02
C VAL A 304 -9.47 -25.90 3.43
N ALA A 305 -8.32 -25.83 4.12
CA ALA A 305 -8.20 -26.29 5.50
C ALA A 305 -8.92 -25.35 6.47
N MET A 306 -8.75 -24.04 6.27
CA MET A 306 -9.43 -23.00 7.04
C MET A 306 -10.96 -23.07 6.88
N ALA A 307 -11.43 -23.37 5.67
CA ALA A 307 -12.86 -23.54 5.39
C ALA A 307 -13.49 -24.73 6.14
N ARG A 308 -12.75 -25.84 6.33
CA ARG A 308 -13.23 -26.98 7.15
C ARG A 308 -13.35 -26.61 8.62
N ASP A 309 -12.36 -25.91 9.16
CA ASP A 309 -12.32 -25.46 10.56
C ASP A 309 -13.49 -24.51 10.87
N MET A 310 -13.69 -23.48 10.02
CA MET A 310 -14.78 -22.51 10.17
C MET A 310 -16.19 -23.12 10.06
N LEU A 311 -16.36 -24.22 9.30
CA LEU A 311 -17.61 -24.95 9.22
C LEU A 311 -17.86 -25.90 10.43
N GLY A 312 -16.96 -25.92 11.42
CA GLY A 312 -17.08 -26.72 12.63
C GLY A 312 -16.99 -28.23 12.40
N VAL A 313 -16.43 -28.64 11.25
CA VAL A 313 -16.35 -30.04 10.83
C VAL A 313 -15.24 -30.73 11.61
N THR A 314 -15.64 -31.42 12.68
CA THR A 314 -14.73 -32.16 13.56
C THR A 314 -14.20 -33.38 12.83
N LEU A 315 -13.00 -33.23 12.25
CA LEU A 315 -12.23 -34.34 11.71
C LEU A 315 -12.07 -35.42 12.79
N PRO A 316 -12.14 -36.72 12.45
CA PRO A 316 -11.59 -37.76 13.30
C PRO A 316 -10.07 -37.51 13.39
N ASP A 317 -9.59 -37.18 14.59
CA ASP A 317 -8.20 -36.79 14.92
C ASP A 317 -7.17 -37.02 13.80
N PRO A 318 -6.68 -35.96 13.13
CA PRO A 318 -5.28 -35.99 12.68
C PRO A 318 -4.45 -36.16 13.96
N THR A 319 -4.00 -37.40 14.20
CA THR A 319 -3.46 -37.86 15.51
C THR A 319 -2.65 -36.76 16.18
N PRO A 320 -3.06 -36.25 17.36
CA PRO A 320 -2.54 -35.01 17.92
C PRO A 320 -1.02 -34.96 17.83
N ALA A 321 -0.51 -33.88 17.24
CA ALA A 321 0.92 -33.70 17.08
C ALA A 321 1.55 -33.81 18.48
N ASP A 322 2.37 -34.85 18.69
CA ASP A 322 2.83 -35.17 20.04
C ASP A 322 3.79 -34.09 20.51
N GLY A 323 3.28 -33.15 21.31
CA GLY A 323 4.05 -32.03 21.83
C GLY A 323 5.29 -32.45 22.61
N ALA A 324 5.30 -33.66 23.20
CA ALA A 324 6.47 -34.20 23.87
C ALA A 324 7.55 -34.62 22.88
N THR A 325 7.17 -35.24 21.75
CA THR A 325 8.07 -35.45 20.60
C THR A 325 8.52 -34.12 20.01
N LEU A 326 7.60 -33.20 19.69
CA LEU A 326 7.93 -31.91 19.06
C LEU A 326 8.90 -31.08 19.91
N TYR A 327 8.68 -31.01 21.23
CA TYR A 327 9.58 -30.33 22.14
C TYR A 327 10.94 -31.05 22.24
N ALA A 328 10.96 -32.39 22.26
CA ALA A 328 12.21 -33.16 22.26
C ALA A 328 13.05 -32.88 20.99
N ASP A 329 12.40 -32.87 19.83
CA ASP A 329 13.06 -32.71 18.53
C ASP A 329 13.47 -31.26 18.23
N ASN A 330 12.74 -30.24 18.74
CA ASN A 330 12.95 -28.82 18.37
C ASN A 330 13.47 -27.93 19.51
N CYS A 331 13.31 -28.33 20.78
CA CYS A 331 13.56 -27.43 21.92
C CYS A 331 14.54 -28.02 22.96
N ALA A 332 14.58 -29.34 23.15
CA ALA A 332 15.31 -29.95 24.25
C ALA A 332 16.83 -29.75 24.21
N ASP A 333 17.44 -29.68 23.02
CA ASP A 333 18.89 -29.43 22.87
C ASP A 333 19.34 -28.09 23.49
N CYS A 334 18.50 -27.05 23.42
CA CYS A 334 18.79 -25.74 24.02
C CYS A 334 18.16 -25.55 25.40
N HIS A 335 16.98 -26.10 25.66
CA HIS A 335 16.20 -25.82 26.88
C HIS A 335 16.27 -26.93 27.94
N GLY A 336 16.75 -28.13 27.57
CA GLY A 336 16.75 -29.35 28.38
C GLY A 336 15.53 -30.22 28.08
N ASP A 337 15.63 -31.52 28.34
CA ASP A 337 14.53 -32.51 28.24
C ASP A 337 13.21 -31.99 28.79
N LEU A 338 12.08 -32.36 28.18
CA LEU A 338 10.73 -31.89 28.54
C LEU A 338 10.47 -31.96 30.05
N THR A 339 10.86 -33.07 30.69
CA THR A 339 10.62 -33.35 32.11
C THR A 339 11.45 -32.45 33.05
N PHE A 340 12.51 -31.82 32.55
CA PHE A 340 13.39 -30.89 33.27
C PHE A 340 13.59 -29.57 32.51
N SER A 341 12.64 -29.21 31.65
CA SER A 341 12.77 -28.08 30.74
C SER A 341 12.91 -26.76 31.50
N ARG A 342 13.91 -25.95 31.12
CA ARG A 342 14.10 -24.58 31.64
C ARG A 342 13.05 -23.59 31.10
N LYS A 343 12.00 -24.09 30.44
CA LYS A 343 10.92 -23.35 29.76
C LYS A 343 9.54 -24.03 29.91
N GLN A 344 9.32 -24.83 30.95
CA GLN A 344 7.98 -25.37 31.27
C GLN A 344 6.93 -24.26 31.43
N ASN A 345 5.66 -24.61 31.23
CA ASN A 345 4.50 -23.71 31.32
C ASN A 345 4.67 -22.44 30.45
N LYS A 346 4.84 -22.60 29.13
CA LYS A 346 4.87 -21.53 28.13
C LYS A 346 3.74 -21.75 27.13
N SER A 347 2.89 -20.75 26.92
CA SER A 347 1.76 -20.86 25.99
C SER A 347 2.19 -20.76 24.53
N ALA A 348 1.35 -21.21 23.60
CA ALA A 348 1.62 -21.18 22.17
C ALA A 348 2.03 -19.77 21.68
N ILE A 349 1.28 -18.75 22.11
CA ILE A 349 1.55 -17.34 21.79
C ILE A 349 2.92 -16.87 22.31
N GLN A 350 3.35 -17.34 23.49
CA GLN A 350 4.67 -17.02 24.05
C GLN A 350 5.82 -17.72 23.31
N ILE A 351 5.58 -18.92 22.78
CA ILE A 351 6.56 -19.67 21.99
C ILE A 351 6.64 -19.08 20.57
N GLN A 352 5.49 -18.86 19.92
CA GLN A 352 5.40 -18.22 18.61
C GLN A 352 6.07 -16.84 18.62
N SER A 353 5.71 -15.96 19.57
CA SER A 353 6.34 -14.64 19.69
C SER A 353 7.85 -14.70 19.92
N ALA A 354 8.36 -15.72 20.62
CA ALA A 354 9.80 -15.93 20.78
C ALA A 354 10.48 -16.40 19.47
N ILE A 355 9.80 -17.19 18.65
CA ILE A 355 10.24 -17.58 17.30
C ILE A 355 10.24 -16.35 16.37
N ASP A 356 9.12 -15.63 16.28
CA ASP A 356 8.92 -14.47 15.40
C ASP A 356 9.91 -13.33 15.70
N THR A 357 10.24 -13.11 16.98
CA THR A 357 11.20 -12.08 17.42
C THR A 357 12.65 -12.58 17.48
N ASN A 358 12.92 -13.81 17.03
CA ASN A 358 14.22 -14.48 17.09
C ASN A 358 14.86 -14.50 18.50
N LEU A 359 14.02 -14.59 19.54
CA LEU A 359 14.43 -14.40 20.93
C LEU A 359 15.37 -15.53 21.39
N GLY A 360 16.67 -15.22 21.42
CA GLY A 360 17.71 -16.20 21.76
C GLY A 360 18.07 -17.17 20.63
N GLY A 361 17.72 -16.86 19.38
CA GLY A 361 18.02 -17.68 18.20
C GLY A 361 16.83 -18.51 17.69
N MET A 362 15.64 -18.34 18.26
CA MET A 362 14.49 -19.20 17.99
C MET A 362 13.85 -19.06 16.59
N ALA A 363 14.25 -18.09 15.76
CA ALA A 363 13.71 -17.95 14.39
C ALA A 363 14.05 -19.14 13.47
N MET A 364 15.04 -19.97 13.85
CA MET A 364 15.29 -21.26 13.18
C MET A 364 14.12 -22.27 13.32
N LEU A 365 13.15 -21.99 14.17
CA LEU A 365 11.93 -22.78 14.38
C LEU A 365 10.69 -22.15 13.72
N SER A 366 10.86 -21.13 12.87
CA SER A 366 9.78 -20.46 12.12
C SER A 366 9.01 -21.36 11.15
N SER A 367 9.48 -22.60 10.92
CA SER A 367 8.76 -23.62 10.17
C SER A 367 7.75 -24.43 11.01
N LEU A 368 7.67 -24.22 12.33
CA LEU A 368 6.63 -24.84 13.17
C LEU A 368 5.29 -24.13 12.95
N THR A 369 4.24 -24.90 12.66
CA THR A 369 2.88 -24.36 12.53
C THR A 369 2.30 -23.95 13.89
N ALA A 370 1.31 -23.05 13.89
CA ALA A 370 0.62 -22.64 15.12
C ALA A 370 0.04 -23.83 15.91
N THR A 371 -0.40 -24.89 15.23
CA THR A 371 -0.89 -26.14 15.84
C THR A 371 0.23 -26.94 16.51
N GLU A 372 1.41 -27.02 15.91
CA GLU A 372 2.59 -27.66 16.51
C GLU A 372 3.15 -26.85 17.68
N VAL A 373 3.15 -25.51 17.56
CA VAL A 373 3.53 -24.60 18.64
C VAL A 373 2.54 -24.67 19.81
N GLN A 374 1.25 -24.88 19.54
CA GLN A 374 0.24 -25.19 20.56
C GLN A 374 0.49 -26.55 21.21
N ALA A 375 0.75 -27.60 20.44
CA ALA A 375 1.09 -28.91 21.00
C ALA A 375 2.33 -28.88 21.90
N ILE A 376 3.40 -28.16 21.49
CA ILE A 376 4.59 -27.95 22.33
C ILE A 376 4.23 -27.23 23.64
N ALA A 377 3.35 -26.24 23.59
CA ALA A 377 2.86 -25.55 24.78
C ALA A 377 2.10 -26.48 25.74
N ASP A 378 1.21 -27.31 25.19
CA ASP A 378 0.38 -28.25 25.95
C ASP A 378 1.23 -29.35 26.62
N ALA A 379 2.28 -29.82 25.94
CA ALA A 379 3.21 -30.82 26.49
C ALA A 379 4.20 -30.25 27.52
N LEU A 380 4.42 -28.92 27.54
CA LEU A 380 5.28 -28.26 28.53
C LEU A 380 4.65 -28.14 29.94
N VAL A 381 3.47 -28.74 30.13
CA VAL A 381 2.74 -28.85 31.41
C VAL A 381 3.09 -30.17 32.11
N MET A 382 3.49 -30.12 33.38
CA MET A 382 3.90 -31.32 34.13
C MET A 382 2.72 -32.28 34.45
N THR A 383 2.72 -33.46 33.84
CA THR A 383 1.72 -34.52 34.11
C THR A 383 2.04 -35.32 35.39
N SER A 384 1.37 -35.01 36.50
CA SER A 384 1.23 -35.96 37.61
C SER A 384 -0.11 -35.77 38.33
N GLU A 385 -1.09 -36.62 38.01
CA GLU A 385 -2.46 -36.56 38.56
C GLU A 385 -2.60 -37.35 39.88
N PRO A 386 -3.01 -36.71 40.99
CA PRO A 386 -3.50 -37.39 42.19
C PRO A 386 -5.02 -37.69 42.10
N PRO A 387 -5.55 -38.68 42.83
CA PRO A 387 -6.94 -39.14 42.71
C PRO A 387 -7.96 -38.07 43.13
N PRO A 388 -9.25 -38.18 42.70
CA PRO A 388 -10.20 -37.07 42.74
C PRO A 388 -10.78 -36.76 44.14
N PRO A 389 -10.68 -35.48 44.58
CA PRO A 389 -11.79 -34.88 45.31
C PRO A 389 -12.05 -33.39 45.00
N SER A 390 -13.27 -32.96 45.35
CA SER A 390 -13.66 -31.60 45.77
C SER A 390 -13.46 -30.41 44.82
N LEU A 391 -14.56 -29.65 44.65
CA LEU A 391 -14.46 -28.23 44.32
C LEU A 391 -13.78 -27.49 45.48
N THR A 392 -12.62 -26.91 45.23
CA THR A 392 -12.10 -25.73 45.92
C THR A 392 -11.77 -24.71 44.86
N PRO A 393 -12.33 -23.49 44.88
CA PRO A 393 -11.97 -22.44 43.94
C PRO A 393 -10.45 -22.16 43.98
N ALA A 394 -9.93 -21.59 42.89
CA ALA A 394 -8.64 -20.91 42.95
C ALA A 394 -8.74 -19.80 44.01
N ASP A 395 -7.99 -19.93 45.10
CA ASP A 395 -8.11 -19.01 46.24
C ASP A 395 -7.38 -17.70 45.92
N GLY A 396 -8.11 -16.78 45.27
CA GLY A 396 -7.64 -15.45 44.90
C GLY A 396 -6.88 -14.69 45.99
N PRO A 397 -7.26 -14.76 47.28
CA PRO A 397 -6.48 -14.18 48.37
C PRO A 397 -5.08 -14.78 48.53
N THR A 398 -4.93 -16.11 48.41
CA THR A 398 -3.63 -16.79 48.40
C THR A 398 -2.85 -16.47 47.13
N LEU A 399 -3.48 -16.52 45.95
CA LEU A 399 -2.83 -16.16 44.68
C LEU A 399 -2.30 -14.72 44.70
N TYR A 400 -3.09 -13.77 45.19
CA TYR A 400 -2.66 -12.38 45.36
C TYR A 400 -1.56 -12.26 46.43
N SER A 401 -1.64 -12.99 47.55
CA SER A 401 -0.61 -13.01 48.59
C SER A 401 0.75 -13.41 48.03
N ASP A 402 0.80 -14.50 47.27
CA ASP A 402 2.04 -15.12 46.82
C ASP A 402 2.65 -14.39 45.60
N ASN A 403 1.82 -13.79 44.74
CA ASN A 403 2.26 -13.21 43.47
C ASN A 403 2.24 -11.67 43.44
N CYS A 404 1.32 -11.02 44.17
CA CYS A 404 1.06 -9.58 44.04
C CYS A 404 1.45 -8.78 45.30
N ALA A 405 1.21 -9.33 46.50
CA ALA A 405 1.32 -8.59 47.75
C ALA A 405 2.75 -8.12 48.07
N GLY A 406 3.77 -8.83 47.58
CA GLY A 406 5.17 -8.44 47.70
C GLY A 406 5.54 -7.11 47.03
N CYS A 407 4.73 -6.63 46.08
CA CYS A 407 4.92 -5.35 45.40
C CYS A 407 3.75 -4.37 45.57
N HIS A 408 2.51 -4.86 45.67
CA HIS A 408 1.30 -4.03 45.74
C HIS A 408 0.73 -3.84 47.17
N GLY A 409 1.34 -4.49 48.16
CA GLY A 409 0.89 -4.52 49.57
C GLY A 409 -0.15 -5.60 49.84
N PRO A 410 -0.45 -5.91 51.12
CA PRO A 410 -1.44 -6.93 51.50
C PRO A 410 -2.81 -6.72 50.85
N LEU A 411 -3.54 -7.80 50.59
CA LEU A 411 -4.84 -7.76 49.90
C LEU A 411 -5.82 -6.77 50.54
N GLU A 412 -5.88 -6.77 51.87
CA GLU A 412 -6.75 -5.92 52.69
C GLU A 412 -6.47 -4.42 52.55
N THR A 413 -5.29 -4.04 52.06
CA THR A 413 -4.78 -2.65 52.02
C THR A 413 -4.11 -2.29 50.68
N THR A 414 -4.42 -3.05 49.61
CA THR A 414 -3.77 -2.91 48.31
C THR A 414 -4.03 -1.56 47.64
N SER A 415 -3.01 -1.03 46.98
CA SER A 415 -3.09 0.17 46.13
C SER A 415 -3.75 -0.08 44.76
N LYS A 416 -4.15 -1.32 44.45
CA LYS A 416 -4.72 -1.73 43.16
C LYS A 416 -6.10 -2.39 43.31
N ALA A 417 -6.87 -1.95 44.31
CA ALA A 417 -8.25 -2.39 44.57
C ALA A 417 -9.18 -2.20 43.35
N GLY A 418 -10.17 -3.09 43.19
CA GLY A 418 -11.24 -2.95 42.20
C GLY A 418 -10.85 -3.05 40.72
N ARG A 419 -9.72 -3.68 40.38
CA ARG A 419 -9.31 -3.93 38.98
C ARG A 419 -9.97 -5.18 38.42
N SER A 420 -10.38 -5.14 37.15
CA SER A 420 -10.95 -6.28 36.44
C SER A 420 -9.87 -7.31 36.05
N ALA A 421 -10.29 -8.52 35.67
CA ALA A 421 -9.38 -9.50 35.10
C ALA A 421 -8.68 -8.98 33.84
N ASP A 422 -9.41 -8.24 32.99
CA ASP A 422 -8.87 -7.64 31.76
C ASP A 422 -7.86 -6.51 32.04
N ASP A 423 -8.07 -5.68 33.08
CA ASP A 423 -7.07 -4.70 33.55
C ASP A 423 -5.77 -5.40 33.96
N ILE A 424 -5.88 -6.48 34.74
CA ILE A 424 -4.74 -7.19 35.32
C ILE A 424 -3.99 -7.94 34.21
N GLN A 425 -4.72 -8.67 33.34
CA GLN A 425 -4.16 -9.36 32.19
C GLN A 425 -3.46 -8.38 31.24
N SER A 426 -4.09 -7.24 30.92
CA SER A 426 -3.48 -6.20 30.08
C SER A 426 -2.19 -5.64 30.71
N ALA A 427 -2.16 -5.42 32.03
CA ALA A 427 -0.96 -4.93 32.73
C ALA A 427 0.17 -5.98 32.77
N ILE A 428 -0.18 -7.26 32.90
CA ILE A 428 0.73 -8.41 32.82
C ILE A 428 1.34 -8.51 31.41
N ASP A 429 0.50 -8.52 30.37
CA ASP A 429 0.91 -8.68 28.97
C ASP A 429 1.71 -7.50 28.43
N THR A 430 1.39 -6.26 28.86
CA THR A 430 2.12 -5.03 28.47
C THR A 430 3.28 -4.66 29.41
N ASN A 431 3.59 -5.52 30.40
CA ASN A 431 4.67 -5.34 31.38
C ASN A 431 4.58 -4.06 32.23
N ILE A 432 3.37 -3.55 32.46
CA ILE A 432 3.16 -2.35 33.28
C ILE A 432 3.65 -2.62 34.71
N GLY A 433 4.45 -1.71 35.26
CA GLY A 433 5.07 -1.86 36.58
C GLY A 433 6.09 -3.00 36.68
N GLY A 434 6.48 -3.63 35.55
CA GLY A 434 7.34 -4.82 35.55
C GLY A 434 6.59 -6.13 35.77
N MET A 435 5.26 -6.15 35.62
CA MET A 435 4.41 -7.30 35.96
C MET A 435 4.58 -8.55 35.08
N SER A 436 5.36 -8.52 33.98
CA SER A 436 5.42 -9.70 33.07
C SER A 436 6.10 -10.95 33.62
N PHE A 437 6.63 -10.94 34.85
CA PHE A 437 6.96 -12.19 35.55
C PHE A 437 5.71 -13.00 35.94
N LEU A 438 4.53 -12.36 35.91
CA LEU A 438 3.22 -12.97 36.17
C LEU A 438 2.55 -13.56 34.91
N ASN A 439 3.21 -13.55 33.75
CA ASN A 439 2.76 -14.21 32.50
C ASN A 439 2.69 -15.77 32.61
N THR A 440 2.68 -16.31 33.83
CA THR A 440 2.47 -17.71 34.19
C THR A 440 1.12 -17.96 34.87
N LEU A 441 0.41 -16.91 35.31
CA LEU A 441 -0.95 -17.03 35.82
C LEU A 441 -1.90 -17.29 34.65
N ILE A 442 -2.82 -18.24 34.79
CA ILE A 442 -3.86 -18.50 33.78
C ILE A 442 -5.10 -17.63 34.02
N SER A 443 -5.93 -17.42 32.99
CA SER A 443 -7.03 -16.45 33.04
C SER A 443 -8.04 -16.68 34.18
N ILE A 444 -8.24 -17.92 34.64
CA ILE A 444 -9.08 -18.23 35.81
C ILE A 444 -8.42 -17.88 37.15
N GLU A 445 -7.09 -17.88 37.22
CA GLU A 445 -6.32 -17.38 38.39
C GLU A 445 -6.29 -15.85 38.40
N VAL A 446 -6.13 -15.23 37.24
CA VAL A 446 -6.22 -13.76 37.07
C VAL A 446 -7.63 -13.27 37.44
N GLN A 447 -8.68 -14.00 37.01
CA GLN A 447 -10.06 -13.74 37.45
C GLN A 447 -10.24 -13.96 38.96
N ALA A 448 -9.69 -15.04 39.53
CA ALA A 448 -9.77 -15.27 40.97
C ALA A 448 -9.06 -14.16 41.78
N ILE A 449 -7.93 -13.65 41.29
CA ILE A 449 -7.26 -12.49 41.88
C ILE A 449 -8.15 -11.24 41.78
N ALA A 450 -8.74 -10.97 40.61
CA ALA A 450 -9.67 -9.85 40.40
C ALA A 450 -10.88 -9.91 41.35
N ASP A 451 -11.50 -11.08 41.48
CA ASP A 451 -12.64 -11.35 42.36
C ASP A 451 -12.29 -11.24 43.86
N ALA A 452 -11.01 -11.43 44.21
CA ALA A 452 -10.50 -11.33 45.57
C ALA A 452 -10.01 -9.92 45.95
N LEU A 453 -9.73 -9.04 44.99
CA LEU A 453 -9.39 -7.65 45.28
C LEU A 453 -10.53 -7.00 46.07
N PRO A 454 -10.24 -6.18 47.11
CA PRO A 454 -11.29 -5.45 47.80
C PRO A 454 -12.03 -4.57 46.79
N ALA A 455 -13.37 -4.63 46.85
CA ALA A 455 -14.22 -3.79 46.02
C ALA A 455 -13.82 -2.32 46.18
N PRO A 456 -13.82 -1.52 45.09
CA PRO A 456 -13.41 -0.13 45.16
C PRO A 456 -14.30 0.59 46.19
N LEU A 457 -13.66 1.29 47.15
CA LEU A 457 -14.40 2.04 48.16
C LEU A 457 -15.38 2.98 47.45
N PRO A 458 -16.67 3.01 47.87
CA PRO A 458 -17.71 3.69 47.11
C PRO A 458 -17.52 5.21 47.15
N MET A 459 -16.73 5.72 46.20
CA MET A 459 -16.56 7.15 45.97
C MET A 459 -17.87 7.70 45.42
N SER A 460 -18.53 8.56 46.20
CA SER A 460 -19.65 9.36 45.72
C SER A 460 -19.16 10.23 44.55
N PRO A 461 -19.99 10.53 43.53
CA PRO A 461 -19.62 11.41 42.42
C PRO A 461 -19.10 12.81 42.82
N ASP A 462 -19.35 13.22 44.07
CA ASP A 462 -18.91 14.49 44.66
C ASP A 462 -17.54 14.43 45.38
N THR A 463 -16.83 13.29 45.32
CA THR A 463 -15.54 13.09 46.00
C THR A 463 -14.37 13.49 45.08
N PRO A 464 -13.50 14.45 45.46
CA PRO A 464 -12.34 14.82 44.64
C PRO A 464 -11.39 13.63 44.39
N PRO A 465 -10.75 13.51 43.21
CA PRO A 465 -9.81 12.43 42.93
C PRO A 465 -8.61 12.43 43.89
N ASP A 466 -8.22 11.26 44.39
CA ASP A 466 -7.04 11.13 45.26
C ASP A 466 -5.75 11.15 44.44
N GLY A 467 -5.13 12.33 44.36
CA GLY A 467 -3.84 12.52 43.71
C GLY A 467 -2.71 11.64 44.27
N VAL A 468 -2.75 11.27 45.56
CA VAL A 468 -1.72 10.42 46.18
C VAL A 468 -1.86 8.99 45.66
N ALA A 469 -3.08 8.48 45.56
CA ALA A 469 -3.36 7.20 44.92
C ALA A 469 -2.93 7.21 43.45
N LEU A 470 -3.37 8.21 42.68
CA LEU A 470 -3.10 8.37 41.25
C LEU A 470 -1.61 8.50 40.91
N TYR A 471 -0.84 9.33 41.65
CA TYR A 471 0.60 9.43 41.43
C TYR A 471 1.29 8.09 41.72
N ASN A 472 0.92 7.42 42.83
CA ASN A 472 1.53 6.15 43.19
C ASN A 472 1.14 5.01 42.23
N SER A 473 -0.04 5.08 41.62
CA SER A 473 -0.52 4.06 40.69
C SER A 473 0.05 4.22 39.27
N GLU A 474 0.21 5.46 38.79
CA GLU A 474 0.56 5.77 37.38
C GLU A 474 1.94 6.42 37.16
N CYS A 475 2.47 7.19 38.13
CA CYS A 475 3.69 7.98 37.95
C CYS A 475 4.92 7.43 38.69
N ALA A 476 4.71 6.81 39.87
CA ALA A 476 5.80 6.44 40.76
C ALA A 476 6.78 5.41 40.18
N GLY A 477 6.32 4.53 39.28
CA GLY A 477 7.17 3.51 38.64
C GLY A 477 8.32 4.08 37.80
N CYS A 478 8.11 5.25 37.16
CA CYS A 478 9.12 5.90 36.32
C CYS A 478 9.71 7.19 36.95
N HIS A 479 9.07 7.75 37.98
CA HIS A 479 9.51 9.01 38.60
C HIS A 479 9.95 8.87 40.06
N GLY A 480 9.81 7.70 40.66
CA GLY A 480 10.10 7.42 42.07
C GLY A 480 8.90 7.68 42.99
N PRO A 481 8.91 7.15 44.24
CA PRO A 481 7.82 7.33 45.21
C PRO A 481 7.44 8.79 45.43
N LEU A 482 6.17 9.09 45.71
CA LEU A 482 5.67 10.47 45.78
C LEU A 482 6.54 11.39 46.65
N ALA A 483 6.90 10.95 47.86
CA ALA A 483 7.70 11.73 48.81
C ALA A 483 9.15 12.00 48.38
N THR A 484 9.67 11.28 47.38
CA THR A 484 11.06 11.37 46.89
C THR A 484 11.14 11.46 45.36
N THR A 485 10.07 11.93 44.72
CA THR A 485 9.95 12.01 43.26
C THR A 485 11.09 12.81 42.61
N THR A 486 11.51 12.35 41.44
CA THR A 486 12.45 13.07 40.56
C THR A 486 11.82 14.26 39.83
N LYS A 487 10.49 14.46 39.94
CA LYS A 487 9.72 15.52 39.27
C LYS A 487 8.84 16.31 40.25
N PRO A 488 9.37 16.87 41.37
CA PRO A 488 8.57 17.59 42.35
C PRO A 488 8.05 18.92 41.78
N GLY A 489 6.93 19.42 42.29
CA GLY A 489 6.35 20.72 41.92
C GLY A 489 6.05 20.92 40.42
N ARG A 490 5.44 19.94 39.74
CA ARG A 490 4.95 20.10 38.35
C ARG A 490 3.49 20.56 38.35
N THR A 491 3.19 21.56 37.52
CA THR A 491 1.81 22.05 37.31
C THR A 491 1.03 21.12 36.38
N VAL A 492 -0.30 21.18 36.46
CA VAL A 492 -1.22 20.43 35.59
C VAL A 492 -0.85 20.58 34.11
N ASP A 493 -0.63 21.80 33.60
CA ASP A 493 -0.26 22.07 32.21
C ASP A 493 1.04 21.36 31.81
N ARG A 494 2.01 21.29 32.72
CA ARG A 494 3.31 20.66 32.49
C ARG A 494 3.26 19.14 32.51
N ILE A 495 2.30 18.54 33.19
CA ILE A 495 2.04 17.11 33.15
C ILE A 495 1.23 16.78 31.88
N GLN A 496 0.16 17.52 31.60
CA GLN A 496 -0.67 17.35 30.40
C GLN A 496 0.13 17.55 29.10
N ALA A 497 0.98 18.58 29.01
CA ALA A 497 1.84 18.78 27.85
C ALA A 497 2.89 17.66 27.68
N ALA A 498 3.35 17.05 28.78
CA ALA A 498 4.28 15.92 28.73
C ALA A 498 3.57 14.63 28.25
N ILE A 499 2.35 14.36 28.73
CA ILE A 499 1.50 13.26 28.26
C ILE A 499 1.16 13.43 26.78
N GLY A 500 0.60 14.59 26.40
CA GLY A 500 0.16 14.88 25.03
C GLY A 500 1.30 14.94 23.99
N SER A 501 2.52 15.24 24.42
CA SER A 501 3.72 15.19 23.56
C SER A 501 4.48 13.85 23.66
N ASN A 502 3.95 12.84 24.35
CA ASN A 502 4.60 11.56 24.65
C ASN A 502 6.03 11.71 25.24
N THR A 503 6.27 12.76 26.03
CA THR A 503 7.59 13.12 26.53
C THR A 503 8.12 12.02 27.45
N GLY A 504 9.20 11.35 27.06
CA GLY A 504 9.76 10.25 27.84
C GLY A 504 8.86 9.01 27.92
N GLY A 505 7.95 8.82 26.97
CA GLY A 505 7.04 7.67 26.92
C GLY A 505 5.71 7.85 27.68
N MET A 506 5.41 9.05 28.18
CA MET A 506 4.21 9.33 28.99
C MET A 506 2.86 9.24 28.24
N GLY A 507 2.84 8.97 26.93
CA GLY A 507 1.64 9.02 26.09
C GLY A 507 0.55 8.01 26.43
N PHE A 508 0.88 6.90 27.10
CA PHE A 508 -0.12 5.93 27.58
C PHE A 508 -1.03 6.49 28.68
N LEU A 509 -0.61 7.57 29.37
CA LEU A 509 -1.39 8.25 30.41
C LEU A 509 -2.44 9.23 29.86
N ASN A 510 -2.64 9.28 28.54
CA ASN A 510 -3.65 10.15 27.89
C ASN A 510 -5.10 9.72 28.14
N THR A 511 -5.31 8.70 28.99
CA THR A 511 -6.59 8.27 29.55
C THR A 511 -6.99 9.05 30.81
N LEU A 512 -6.04 9.69 31.50
CA LEU A 512 -6.31 10.46 32.73
C LEU A 512 -7.08 11.75 32.42
N THR A 513 -8.15 12.02 33.18
CA THR A 513 -8.93 13.25 33.04
C THR A 513 -8.15 14.47 33.57
N THR A 514 -8.56 15.66 33.16
CA THR A 514 -7.96 16.91 33.67
C THR A 514 -8.09 17.05 35.20
N ALA A 515 -9.15 16.51 35.80
CA ALA A 515 -9.34 16.51 37.25
C ALA A 515 -8.34 15.57 37.97
N GLU A 516 -8.04 14.41 37.40
CA GLU A 516 -7.06 13.47 37.94
C GLU A 516 -5.63 13.99 37.77
N VAL A 517 -5.29 14.58 36.61
CA VAL A 517 -3.97 15.20 36.40
C VAL A 517 -3.78 16.44 37.28
N GLN A 518 -4.85 17.20 37.56
CA GLN A 518 -4.84 18.27 38.56
C GLN A 518 -4.58 17.72 39.97
N ALA A 519 -5.30 16.67 40.38
CA ALA A 519 -5.08 16.03 41.68
C ALA A 519 -3.65 15.48 41.84
N ILE A 520 -3.09 14.85 40.81
CA ILE A 520 -1.67 14.44 40.78
C ILE A 520 -0.76 15.66 40.99
N ALA A 521 -0.99 16.78 40.30
CA ALA A 521 -0.19 17.99 40.45
C ALA A 521 -0.25 18.57 41.88
N ASP A 522 -1.43 18.56 42.50
CA ASP A 522 -1.68 19.13 43.82
C ASP A 522 -1.02 18.34 44.98
N VAL A 523 -0.71 17.05 44.78
CA VAL A 523 -0.07 16.21 45.81
C VAL A 523 1.44 16.06 45.66
N LEU A 524 2.03 16.49 44.53
CA LEU A 524 3.47 16.46 44.33
C LEU A 524 4.15 17.23 45.47
N PRO A 525 5.20 16.68 46.11
CA PRO A 525 5.92 17.43 47.13
C PRO A 525 6.42 18.74 46.53
N ALA A 526 6.33 19.81 47.32
CA ALA A 526 6.94 21.08 46.98
C ALA A 526 8.41 20.85 46.60
N ALA A 527 8.87 21.48 45.51
CA ALA A 527 10.25 21.37 45.07
C ALA A 527 11.18 21.65 46.26
N PRO A 528 12.19 20.78 46.52
CA PRO A 528 12.99 20.87 47.73
C PRO A 528 13.61 22.28 47.82
N PRO A 529 13.56 22.94 48.99
CA PRO A 529 14.07 24.29 49.15
C PRO A 529 15.53 24.30 48.67
N PRO A 530 15.91 25.16 47.70
CA PRO A 530 17.09 24.90 46.88
C PRO A 530 18.36 24.62 47.70
N PRO A 531 19.05 23.49 47.46
CA PRO A 531 20.41 23.30 47.93
C PRO A 531 21.25 24.48 47.45
N ALA A 532 21.63 25.35 48.39
CA ALA A 532 22.37 26.60 48.24
C ALA A 532 22.30 27.24 46.83
N VAL A 533 21.22 27.99 46.57
CA VAL A 533 20.99 28.91 45.43
C VAL A 533 21.92 28.65 44.24
N ALA A 534 21.44 27.92 43.23
CA ALA A 534 22.16 27.68 41.98
C ALA A 534 22.73 29.01 41.44
N ASP A 535 24.04 29.21 41.63
CA ASP A 535 24.64 30.54 41.50
C ASP A 535 24.76 30.89 40.02
N GLY A 536 23.76 31.59 39.49
CA GLY A 536 23.69 32.02 38.10
C GLY A 536 24.98 32.69 37.59
N PRO A 537 25.70 33.51 38.40
CA PRO A 537 27.03 33.99 38.04
C PRO A 537 28.05 32.89 37.79
N THR A 538 28.19 31.92 38.70
CA THR A 538 29.07 30.74 38.53
C THR A 538 28.63 29.83 37.39
N LEU A 539 27.32 29.61 37.23
CA LEU A 539 26.76 28.82 36.12
C LEU A 539 27.06 29.47 34.77
N TYR A 540 26.85 30.77 34.64
CA TYR A 540 27.20 31.54 33.45
C TYR A 540 28.72 31.56 33.21
N ALA A 541 29.53 31.72 34.27
CA ALA A 541 30.98 31.68 34.18
C ALA A 541 31.47 30.34 33.59
N ASN A 542 30.94 29.21 34.10
CA ASN A 542 31.34 27.87 33.68
C ASN A 542 30.83 27.48 32.28
N ASN A 543 29.61 27.87 31.92
CA ASN A 543 28.92 27.34 30.73
C ASN A 543 28.78 28.34 29.56
N CYS A 544 28.78 29.65 29.83
CA CYS A 544 28.47 30.68 28.83
C CYS A 544 29.65 31.61 28.52
N SER A 545 30.50 31.91 29.51
CA SER A 545 31.45 33.03 29.41
C SER A 545 32.50 32.87 28.30
N GLY A 546 32.91 31.63 27.99
CA GLY A 546 33.87 31.33 26.93
C GLY A 546 33.39 31.69 25.51
N CYS A 547 32.07 31.85 25.30
CA CYS A 547 31.49 32.24 24.01
C CYS A 547 30.72 33.58 24.06
N HIS A 548 30.32 34.05 25.24
CA HIS A 548 29.48 35.24 25.41
C HIS A 548 30.12 36.39 26.20
N GLY A 549 31.40 36.24 26.59
CA GLY A 549 32.13 37.22 27.38
C GLY A 549 31.80 37.14 28.88
N SER A 550 32.36 38.05 29.68
CA SER A 550 32.11 38.11 31.13
C SER A 550 30.61 38.26 31.43
N LEU A 551 30.17 37.91 32.64
CA LEU A 551 28.79 38.14 33.06
C LEU A 551 28.42 39.63 33.01
N ALA A 552 29.34 40.52 33.40
CA ALA A 552 29.12 41.96 33.42
C ALA A 552 29.07 42.58 32.01
N ASP A 553 29.84 42.02 31.07
CA ASP A 553 30.06 42.56 29.73
C ASP A 553 29.32 41.76 28.64
N THR A 554 28.34 40.93 29.04
CA THR A 554 27.71 39.95 28.14
C THR A 554 26.89 40.59 27.02
N GLY A 555 27.18 40.20 25.78
CA GLY A 555 26.41 40.60 24.59
C GLY A 555 24.99 40.01 24.52
N LYS A 556 24.49 39.38 25.59
CA LYS A 556 23.18 38.72 25.70
C LYS A 556 22.43 39.08 27.00
N ALA A 557 22.71 40.25 27.58
CA ALA A 557 22.01 40.77 28.77
C ALA A 557 20.48 40.75 28.64
N GLY A 558 19.77 40.56 29.76
CA GLY A 558 18.29 40.56 29.82
C GLY A 558 17.56 39.41 29.11
N ARG A 559 18.23 38.35 28.64
CA ARG A 559 17.57 37.17 28.06
C ARG A 559 16.82 36.35 29.12
N THR A 560 15.59 35.96 28.83
CA THR A 560 14.77 35.15 29.76
C THR A 560 15.15 33.67 29.71
N GLY A 561 14.87 32.91 30.77
CA GLY A 561 15.17 31.47 30.80
C GLY A 561 14.49 30.68 29.68
N VAL A 562 13.29 31.09 29.26
CA VAL A 562 12.58 30.53 28.09
C VAL A 562 13.35 30.80 26.79
N GLN A 563 13.90 32.00 26.61
CA GLN A 563 14.71 32.34 25.43
C GLN A 563 16.07 31.64 25.41
N ILE A 564 16.68 31.38 26.57
CA ILE A 564 17.92 30.62 26.68
C ILE A 564 17.64 29.13 26.42
N GLN A 565 16.61 28.56 27.05
CA GLN A 565 16.19 27.17 26.84
C GLN A 565 15.88 26.91 25.36
N ALA A 566 15.01 27.71 24.74
CA ALA A 566 14.68 27.54 23.32
C ALA A 566 15.91 27.67 22.39
N ALA A 567 16.92 28.43 22.77
CA ALA A 567 18.17 28.56 22.01
C ALA A 567 19.16 27.40 22.26
N ILE A 568 19.08 26.72 23.41
CA ILE A 568 19.77 25.44 23.66
C ILE A 568 19.08 24.32 22.86
N ASP A 569 17.75 24.22 22.97
CA ASP A 569 16.93 23.18 22.35
C ASP A 569 17.05 23.20 20.80
N ASN A 570 17.06 24.40 20.20
CA ASN A 570 17.27 24.58 18.75
C ASN A 570 18.76 24.64 18.34
N ASN A 571 19.70 24.32 19.25
CA ASN A 571 21.15 24.36 19.03
C ASN A 571 21.66 25.70 18.44
N THR A 572 20.99 26.81 18.77
CA THR A 572 21.22 28.13 18.17
C THR A 572 22.61 28.63 18.52
N GLY A 573 23.46 28.84 17.50
CA GLY A 573 24.86 29.23 17.70
C GLY A 573 25.74 28.13 18.31
N GLY A 574 25.31 26.86 18.26
CA GLY A 574 26.05 25.71 18.78
C GLY A 574 25.81 25.39 20.26
N MET A 575 24.78 25.97 20.90
CA MET A 575 24.53 25.79 22.35
C MET A 575 23.92 24.44 22.74
N GLY A 576 23.67 23.51 21.81
CA GLY A 576 23.02 22.23 22.08
C GLY A 576 23.78 21.30 23.05
N PHE A 577 25.08 21.52 23.27
CA PHE A 577 25.85 20.81 24.30
C PHE A 577 25.44 21.19 25.74
N LEU A 578 24.69 22.28 25.92
CA LEU A 578 24.16 22.73 27.21
C LEU A 578 22.79 22.11 27.57
N THR A 579 22.31 21.13 26.78
CA THR A 579 21.07 20.37 27.04
C THR A 579 21.07 19.60 28.37
N SER A 580 22.23 19.46 29.03
CA SER A 580 22.34 18.91 30.38
C SER A 580 21.95 19.90 31.49
N LEU A 581 21.84 21.20 31.21
CA LEU A 581 21.39 22.20 32.21
C LEU A 581 19.90 22.02 32.49
N THR A 582 19.50 21.97 33.76
CA THR A 582 18.09 21.96 34.11
C THR A 582 17.45 23.34 33.88
N GLY A 583 16.15 23.37 33.61
CA GLY A 583 15.40 24.63 33.48
C GLY A 583 15.49 25.55 34.72
N ALA A 584 15.86 25.02 35.90
CA ALA A 584 16.13 25.82 37.09
C ALA A 584 17.49 26.52 37.02
N GLU A 585 18.53 25.84 36.52
CA GLU A 585 19.85 26.43 36.27
C GLU A 585 19.83 27.41 35.10
N VAL A 586 19.08 27.10 34.02
CA VAL A 586 18.84 28.03 32.91
C VAL A 586 18.10 29.29 33.39
N GLN A 587 17.11 29.16 34.27
CA GLN A 587 16.43 30.30 34.88
C GLN A 587 17.33 31.06 35.87
N ALA A 588 18.24 30.38 36.57
CA ALA A 588 19.23 31.03 37.45
C ALA A 588 20.28 31.83 36.65
N ILE A 589 20.77 31.29 35.53
CA ILE A 589 21.60 32.02 34.56
C ILE A 589 20.84 33.25 34.07
N ALA A 590 19.59 33.11 33.63
CA ALA A 590 18.77 34.23 33.17
C ALA A 590 18.56 35.31 34.24
N ALA A 591 18.40 34.93 35.50
CA ALA A 591 18.25 35.85 36.63
C ALA A 591 19.56 36.52 37.05
N ALA A 592 20.72 35.99 36.65
CA ALA A 592 22.05 36.52 36.95
C ALA A 592 22.66 37.35 35.82
N LEU A 593 22.14 37.24 34.59
CA LEU A 593 22.47 38.18 33.52
C LEU A 593 22.24 39.62 34.00
N PRO A 594 23.06 40.60 33.57
CA PRO A 594 22.78 42.00 33.83
C PRO A 594 21.36 42.33 33.39
N ALA A 595 20.65 43.08 34.24
CA ALA A 595 19.39 43.68 33.86
C ALA A 595 19.59 44.41 32.51
N PRO A 596 18.65 44.29 31.56
CA PRO A 596 18.79 44.97 30.28
C PRO A 596 19.02 46.47 30.55
N PRO A 597 20.03 47.09 29.90
CA PRO A 597 20.42 48.46 30.23
C PRO A 597 19.17 49.35 30.21
N PRO A 598 18.95 50.18 31.26
CA PRO A 598 17.72 50.94 31.40
C PRO A 598 17.48 51.74 30.13
N PRO A 599 16.29 51.64 29.49
CA PRO A 599 16.14 52.00 28.09
C PRO A 599 16.73 53.38 27.77
N PRO A 600 17.69 53.46 26.81
CA PRO A 600 18.03 54.72 26.18
C PRO A 600 16.73 55.41 25.77
N ALA A 601 16.60 56.69 26.10
CA ALA A 601 15.31 57.37 26.04
C ALA A 601 14.75 57.35 24.62
N VAL A 602 13.58 56.71 24.46
CA VAL A 602 12.93 56.36 23.18
C VAL A 602 13.70 55.30 22.39
N ILE A 603 13.02 54.21 22.00
CA ILE A 603 13.52 53.33 20.94
C ILE A 603 13.39 54.10 19.62
N ASP A 604 14.44 54.85 19.28
CA ASP A 604 14.47 55.72 18.11
C ASP A 604 14.58 54.90 16.83
N GLY A 605 13.43 54.40 16.37
CA GLY A 605 13.24 53.78 15.06
C GLY A 605 13.89 54.55 13.89
N PRO A 606 13.89 55.91 13.89
CA PRO A 606 14.66 56.69 12.94
C PRO A 606 16.17 56.38 12.93
N SER A 607 16.84 56.38 14.08
CA SER A 607 18.25 55.97 14.18
C SER A 607 18.46 54.50 13.85
N LEU A 608 17.57 53.60 14.27
CA LEU A 608 17.64 52.18 13.92
C LEU A 608 17.58 51.96 12.39
N TYR A 609 16.65 52.61 11.69
CA TYR A 609 16.56 52.57 10.24
C TYR A 609 17.79 53.23 9.59
N ASN A 610 18.24 54.38 10.10
CA ASN A 610 19.40 55.07 9.52
C ASN A 610 20.67 54.21 9.61
N ASN A 611 20.90 53.52 10.72
CA ASN A 611 22.06 52.66 10.93
C ASN A 611 21.99 51.33 10.16
N ASN A 612 20.80 50.72 10.05
CA ASN A 612 20.67 49.34 9.55
C ASN A 612 20.06 49.22 8.14
N CYS A 613 19.30 50.21 7.68
CA CYS A 613 18.49 50.13 6.46
C CYS A 613 18.86 51.18 5.40
N SER A 614 19.26 52.39 5.81
CA SER A 614 19.35 53.54 4.90
C SER A 614 20.39 53.37 3.77
N GLY A 615 21.48 52.62 4.03
CA GLY A 615 22.50 52.31 3.02
C GLY A 615 22.00 51.49 1.83
N CYS A 616 20.89 50.74 2.00
CA CYS A 616 20.28 49.92 0.94
C CYS A 616 18.88 50.39 0.51
N HIS A 617 18.21 51.23 1.31
CA HIS A 617 16.82 51.66 1.06
C HIS A 617 16.63 53.19 0.99
N GLY A 618 17.73 53.95 1.03
CA GLY A 618 17.74 55.41 1.02
C GLY A 618 17.43 56.02 2.39
N PRO A 619 17.65 57.34 2.57
CA PRO A 619 17.37 58.06 3.82
C PRO A 619 15.93 57.86 4.29
N LEU A 620 15.70 57.81 5.61
CA LEU A 620 14.39 57.49 6.21
C LEU A 620 13.22 58.26 5.58
N ALA A 621 13.34 59.59 5.49
CA ALA A 621 12.30 60.49 4.99
C ALA A 621 11.93 60.25 3.51
N THR A 622 12.78 59.53 2.76
CA THR A 622 12.59 59.17 1.35
C THR A 622 12.77 57.66 1.13
N SER A 623 12.42 56.85 2.14
CA SER A 623 12.64 55.39 2.10
C SER A 623 11.93 54.75 0.91
N ALA A 624 12.68 53.95 0.13
CA ALA A 624 12.13 53.09 -0.93
C ALA A 624 11.22 51.96 -0.39
N LYS A 625 11.00 51.89 0.93
CA LYS A 625 10.16 50.92 1.64
C LYS A 625 9.15 51.60 2.59
N ALA A 626 8.79 52.86 2.34
CA ALA A 626 7.74 53.59 3.07
C ALA A 626 6.45 52.76 3.25
N GLY A 627 5.78 52.93 4.39
CA GLY A 627 4.52 52.22 4.71
C GLY A 627 4.60 50.71 4.97
N ARG A 628 5.78 50.09 5.05
CA ARG A 628 5.92 48.66 5.41
C ARG A 628 5.70 48.44 6.91
N ASN A 629 4.93 47.41 7.25
CA ASN A 629 4.64 47.04 8.64
C ASN A 629 5.68 46.07 9.24
N ALA A 630 5.68 45.90 10.56
CA ALA A 630 6.68 45.10 11.27
C ALA A 630 6.73 43.63 10.82
N GLY A 631 5.57 42.99 10.59
CA GLY A 631 5.52 41.61 10.10
C GLY A 631 6.10 41.45 8.69
N GLN A 632 5.89 42.43 7.80
CA GLN A 632 6.49 42.46 6.47
C GLN A 632 8.00 42.68 6.50
N ILE A 633 8.52 43.41 7.49
CA ILE A 633 9.97 43.61 7.68
C ILE A 633 10.59 42.34 8.29
N GLN A 634 9.97 41.78 9.33
CA GLN A 634 10.43 40.55 9.99
C GLN A 634 10.49 39.38 8.99
N ALA A 635 9.40 39.09 8.28
CA ALA A 635 9.38 38.02 7.29
C ALA A 635 10.43 38.21 6.17
N ALA A 636 10.77 39.45 5.82
CA ALA A 636 11.81 39.74 4.83
C ALA A 636 13.24 39.63 5.40
N ILE A 637 13.43 39.79 6.70
CA ILE A 637 14.69 39.45 7.40
C ILE A 637 14.83 37.92 7.48
N ASP A 638 13.80 37.23 7.94
CA ASP A 638 13.78 35.78 8.16
C ASP A 638 14.02 35.01 6.84
N ASN A 639 13.37 35.43 5.75
CA ASN A 639 13.58 34.87 4.41
C ASN A 639 14.80 35.47 3.67
N ASN A 640 15.69 36.19 4.36
CA ASN A 640 16.89 36.84 3.80
C ASN A 640 16.62 37.66 2.50
N THR A 641 15.43 38.24 2.38
CA THR A 641 14.95 38.86 1.15
C THR A 641 15.77 40.11 0.83
N GLY A 642 16.41 40.13 -0.35
CA GLY A 642 17.32 41.21 -0.72
C GLY A 642 18.61 41.26 0.12
N GLY A 643 18.96 40.17 0.82
CA GLY A 643 20.17 40.08 1.64
C GLY A 643 20.02 40.56 3.08
N MET A 644 18.79 40.78 3.59
CA MET A 644 18.56 41.32 4.94
C MET A 644 18.81 40.35 6.10
N GLY A 645 19.21 39.09 5.86
CA GLY A 645 19.38 38.07 6.89
C GLY A 645 20.43 38.38 7.96
N PHE A 646 21.35 39.33 7.72
CA PHE A 646 22.27 39.83 8.76
C PHE A 646 21.56 40.66 9.85
N LEU A 647 20.32 41.11 9.60
CA LEU A 647 19.49 41.86 10.55
C LEU A 647 18.67 40.96 11.49
N THR A 648 18.85 39.64 11.44
CA THR A 648 18.29 38.65 12.40
C THR A 648 18.71 38.88 13.86
N SER A 649 19.64 39.82 14.10
CA SER A 649 20.03 40.29 15.42
C SER A 649 19.07 41.32 16.04
N LEU A 650 18.22 41.99 15.23
CA LEU A 650 17.21 42.94 15.69
C LEU A 650 16.10 42.22 16.46
N THR A 651 15.64 42.79 17.57
CA THR A 651 14.47 42.30 18.29
C THR A 651 13.17 42.73 17.61
N GLY A 652 12.07 42.00 17.84
CA GLY A 652 10.75 42.39 17.35
C GLY A 652 10.30 43.78 17.81
N ALA A 653 10.79 44.29 18.94
CA ALA A 653 10.54 45.66 19.39
C ALA A 653 11.29 46.71 18.56
N GLU A 654 12.53 46.41 18.14
CA GLU A 654 13.32 47.27 17.24
C GLU A 654 12.76 47.23 15.81
N VAL A 655 12.35 46.06 15.33
CA VAL A 655 11.64 45.91 14.03
C VAL A 655 10.30 46.67 14.04
N GLN A 656 9.55 46.60 15.15
CA GLN A 656 8.33 47.39 15.34
C GLN A 656 8.60 48.91 15.40
N ALA A 657 9.71 49.33 16.01
CA ALA A 657 10.13 50.73 16.04
C ALA A 657 10.57 51.23 14.66
N ILE A 658 11.31 50.43 13.88
CA ILE A 658 11.65 50.73 12.48
C ILE A 658 10.38 50.86 11.64
N ALA A 659 9.42 49.94 11.79
CA ALA A 659 8.13 49.99 11.10
C ALA A 659 7.31 51.24 11.45
N ALA A 660 7.33 51.66 12.72
CA ALA A 660 6.67 52.89 13.19
C ALA A 660 7.39 54.19 12.78
N ALA A 661 8.69 54.10 12.45
CA ALA A 661 9.52 55.23 12.03
C ALA A 661 9.55 55.46 10.52
N LEU A 662 9.31 54.42 9.72
CA LEU A 662 9.12 54.55 8.28
C LEU A 662 8.06 55.62 8.00
N PRO A 663 8.28 56.52 7.02
CA PRO A 663 7.27 57.49 6.66
C PRO A 663 5.99 56.77 6.25
N ALA A 664 4.86 57.28 6.74
CA ALA A 664 3.55 56.88 6.26
C ALA A 664 3.52 57.00 4.72
N PRO A 665 2.77 56.12 4.01
CA PRO A 665 2.60 56.26 2.57
C PRO A 665 2.12 57.70 2.27
N PRO A 666 2.77 58.43 1.36
CA PRO A 666 2.63 59.88 1.29
C PRO A 666 1.17 60.27 1.04
N PRO A 667 0.59 61.17 1.85
CA PRO A 667 -0.73 61.71 1.56
C PRO A 667 -0.67 62.39 0.17
N PRO A 668 -1.69 62.22 -0.70
CA PRO A 668 -1.60 62.59 -2.11
C PRO A 668 -1.06 64.02 -2.31
N PRO A 669 0.14 64.18 -2.89
CA PRO A 669 0.68 65.51 -3.19
C PRO A 669 -0.21 66.26 -4.17
N ALA A 670 -0.17 67.59 -4.09
CA ALA A 670 -1.07 68.54 -4.77
C ALA A 670 -1.55 68.09 -6.16
N VAL A 671 -2.87 68.11 -6.36
CA VAL A 671 -3.65 67.64 -7.53
C VAL A 671 -2.84 67.69 -8.83
N ILE A 672 -2.23 66.57 -9.18
CA ILE A 672 -1.57 66.37 -10.47
C ILE A 672 -2.68 66.22 -11.51
N ASP A 673 -2.84 67.24 -12.37
CA ASP A 673 -3.84 67.28 -13.43
C ASP A 673 -3.49 66.29 -14.55
N GLY A 674 -3.79 65.02 -14.30
CA GLY A 674 -3.67 63.93 -15.26
C GLY A 674 -4.36 64.20 -16.60
N PRO A 675 -5.56 64.82 -16.64
CA PRO A 675 -6.17 65.27 -17.89
C PRO A 675 -5.29 66.22 -18.70
N SER A 676 -4.67 67.23 -18.07
CA SER A 676 -3.71 68.12 -18.74
C SER A 676 -2.42 67.41 -19.13
N LEU A 677 -1.88 66.52 -18.28
CA LEU A 677 -0.69 65.74 -18.60
C LEU A 677 -0.90 64.82 -19.80
N TYR A 678 -2.01 64.09 -19.86
CA TYR A 678 -2.36 63.26 -21.03
C TYR A 678 -2.55 64.14 -22.27
N SER A 679 -3.21 65.29 -22.13
CA SER A 679 -3.43 66.21 -23.25
C SER A 679 -2.11 66.70 -23.85
N ASN A 680 -1.14 67.07 -23.00
CA ASN A 680 0.17 67.57 -23.43
C ASN A 680 1.11 66.48 -23.95
N ASN A 681 1.08 65.26 -23.38
CA ASN A 681 2.11 64.23 -23.62
C ASN A 681 1.64 63.04 -24.47
N CYS A 682 0.33 62.76 -24.51
CA CYS A 682 -0.20 61.52 -25.09
C CYS A 682 -1.21 61.76 -26.23
N SER A 683 -2.00 62.83 -26.15
CA SER A 683 -3.18 63.00 -27.03
C SER A 683 -2.84 63.08 -28.52
N GLY A 684 -1.67 63.63 -28.88
CA GLY A 684 -1.21 63.71 -30.27
C GLY A 684 -1.01 62.35 -30.96
N CYS A 685 -0.76 61.28 -30.19
CA CYS A 685 -0.57 59.92 -30.69
C CYS A 685 -1.69 58.95 -30.31
N HIS A 686 -2.55 59.31 -29.36
CA HIS A 686 -3.58 58.41 -28.78
C HIS A 686 -5.01 58.98 -28.84
N GLY A 687 -5.20 60.18 -29.38
CA GLY A 687 -6.49 60.86 -29.52
C GLY A 687 -6.85 61.74 -28.30
N PRO A 688 -7.95 62.51 -28.37
CA PRO A 688 -8.45 63.28 -27.23
C PRO A 688 -8.75 62.40 -26.02
N LEU A 689 -8.52 62.89 -24.80
CA LEU A 689 -8.65 62.11 -23.56
C LEU A 689 -9.96 61.32 -23.47
N ALA A 690 -11.09 62.00 -23.68
CA ALA A 690 -12.44 61.41 -23.60
C ALA A 690 -12.73 60.30 -24.63
N THR A 691 -11.90 60.18 -25.68
CA THR A 691 -11.98 59.16 -26.73
C THR A 691 -10.63 58.48 -26.93
N SER A 692 -9.82 58.37 -25.87
CA SER A 692 -8.46 57.83 -25.91
C SER A 692 -8.43 56.40 -26.44
N ALA A 693 -7.61 56.15 -27.47
CA ALA A 693 -7.30 54.81 -27.99
C ALA A 693 -6.47 53.95 -27.01
N LYS A 694 -6.29 54.43 -25.76
CA LYS A 694 -5.63 53.80 -24.62
C LYS A 694 -6.46 53.94 -23.32
N ALA A 695 -7.78 54.14 -23.42
CA ALA A 695 -8.70 54.14 -22.27
C ALA A 695 -8.49 52.91 -21.36
N GLY A 696 -8.71 53.07 -20.05
CA GLY A 696 -8.57 52.00 -19.06
C GLY A 696 -7.14 51.50 -18.75
N ARG A 697 -6.08 52.07 -19.34
CA ARG A 697 -4.69 51.65 -19.08
C ARG A 697 -4.18 52.14 -17.73
N ASN A 698 -3.61 51.22 -16.93
CA ASN A 698 -3.09 51.53 -15.59
C ASN A 698 -1.63 52.04 -15.62
N ALA A 699 -1.18 52.60 -14.50
CA ALA A 699 0.13 53.27 -14.39
C ALA A 699 1.32 52.34 -14.69
N GLY A 700 1.28 51.09 -14.22
CA GLY A 700 2.34 50.11 -14.49
C GLY A 700 2.44 49.75 -15.97
N GLN A 701 1.30 49.62 -16.66
CA GLN A 701 1.27 49.39 -18.11
C GLN A 701 1.78 50.60 -18.91
N ILE A 702 1.50 51.83 -18.46
CA ILE A 702 2.01 53.05 -19.11
C ILE A 702 3.52 53.20 -18.86
N GLN A 703 3.99 52.98 -17.62
CA GLN A 703 5.41 53.01 -17.28
C GLN A 703 6.20 51.98 -18.09
N ALA A 704 5.75 50.72 -18.13
CA ALA A 704 6.38 49.68 -18.93
C ALA A 704 6.41 50.01 -20.44
N ALA A 705 5.41 50.71 -20.96
CA ALA A 705 5.40 51.18 -22.35
C ALA A 705 6.42 52.32 -22.60
N ILE A 706 6.62 53.22 -21.63
CA ILE A 706 7.64 54.27 -21.67
C ILE A 706 9.04 53.65 -21.59
N ASP A 707 9.28 52.79 -20.61
CA ASP A 707 10.59 52.16 -20.32
C ASP A 707 11.08 51.30 -21.50
N ASN A 708 10.16 50.56 -22.15
CA ASN A 708 10.46 49.75 -23.33
C ASN A 708 10.28 50.51 -24.66
N ASN A 709 10.07 51.83 -24.63
CA ASN A 709 9.90 52.70 -25.80
C ASN A 709 8.81 52.21 -26.79
N VAL A 710 7.75 51.58 -26.28
CA VAL A 710 6.68 50.96 -27.08
C VAL A 710 5.95 52.04 -27.86
N GLY A 711 5.84 51.86 -29.19
CA GLY A 711 5.23 52.85 -30.07
C GLY A 711 5.96 54.21 -30.12
N GLY A 712 7.21 54.28 -29.65
CA GLY A 712 7.99 55.51 -29.58
C GLY A 712 7.81 56.32 -28.28
N MET A 713 7.20 55.76 -27.22
CA MET A 713 6.92 56.48 -25.98
C MET A 713 8.15 56.84 -25.12
N GLY A 714 9.35 56.42 -25.48
CA GLY A 714 10.57 56.58 -24.67
C GLY A 714 11.02 58.03 -24.44
N PHE A 715 10.50 59.02 -25.20
CA PHE A 715 10.72 60.44 -24.90
C PHE A 715 9.97 60.91 -23.64
N LEU A 716 9.02 60.11 -23.13
CA LEU A 716 8.27 60.37 -21.90
C LEU A 716 8.97 59.81 -20.65
N THR A 717 10.20 59.30 -20.76
CA THR A 717 11.01 58.82 -19.62
C THR A 717 11.35 59.90 -18.59
N SER A 718 11.07 61.17 -18.88
CA SER A 718 11.14 62.28 -17.93
C SER A 718 9.90 62.45 -17.05
N LEU A 719 8.79 61.75 -17.32
CA LEU A 719 7.61 61.77 -16.45
C LEU A 719 7.89 60.95 -15.18
N THR A 720 7.56 61.49 -14.01
CA THR A 720 7.66 60.76 -12.76
C THR A 720 6.55 59.71 -12.64
N ALA A 721 6.78 58.67 -11.82
CA ALA A 721 5.76 57.65 -11.55
C ALA A 721 4.44 58.23 -11.01
N ALA A 722 4.47 59.38 -10.32
CA ALA A 722 3.28 60.09 -9.85
C ALA A 722 2.50 60.76 -11.00
N GLU A 723 3.20 61.31 -11.99
CA GLU A 723 2.60 61.89 -13.20
C GLU A 723 2.03 60.79 -14.11
N VAL A 724 2.74 59.66 -14.27
CA VAL A 724 2.25 58.47 -14.97
C VAL A 724 1.00 57.89 -14.26
N GLN A 725 0.99 57.86 -12.93
CA GLN A 725 -0.18 57.47 -12.14
C GLN A 725 -1.36 58.44 -12.28
N ALA A 726 -1.11 59.74 -12.42
CA ALA A 726 -2.15 60.74 -12.68
C ALA A 726 -2.72 60.61 -14.10
N ILE A 727 -1.87 60.40 -15.12
CA ILE A 727 -2.29 60.11 -16.50
C ILE A 727 -3.16 58.84 -16.54
N ALA A 728 -2.77 57.79 -15.83
CA ALA A 728 -3.56 56.56 -15.72
C ALA A 728 -4.94 56.80 -15.08
N ALA A 729 -5.00 57.60 -14.01
CA ALA A 729 -6.25 57.95 -13.32
C ALA A 729 -7.16 58.91 -14.12
N ALA A 730 -6.61 59.61 -15.11
CA ALA A 730 -7.33 60.55 -15.96
C ALA A 730 -8.00 59.92 -17.19
N LEU A 731 -7.48 58.76 -17.64
CA LEU A 731 -8.04 58.02 -18.77
C LEU A 731 -9.50 57.64 -18.46
N PRO A 732 -10.44 57.82 -19.41
CA PRO A 732 -11.83 57.49 -19.16
C PRO A 732 -11.98 56.00 -18.85
N VAL A 733 -12.54 55.71 -17.69
CA VAL A 733 -12.96 54.37 -17.30
C VAL A 733 -14.28 54.07 -18.02
N PRO A 734 -14.35 53.04 -18.89
CA PRO A 734 -15.62 52.67 -19.52
C PRO A 734 -16.63 52.21 -18.45
N PRO A 735 -17.93 52.51 -18.59
CA PRO A 735 -18.96 52.06 -17.66
C PRO A 735 -18.97 50.52 -17.63
N PRO A 736 -18.99 49.87 -16.44
CA PRO A 736 -18.63 48.47 -16.30
C PRO A 736 -19.64 47.53 -16.99
N PRO A 737 -19.22 46.77 -18.02
CA PRO A 737 -19.85 45.51 -18.40
C PRO A 737 -19.37 44.42 -17.43
N PRO A 738 -19.78 43.15 -17.62
CA PRO A 738 -19.09 42.01 -17.02
C PRO A 738 -17.58 42.06 -17.31
N ALA A 739 -16.76 41.52 -16.40
CA ALA A 739 -15.30 41.53 -16.51
C ALA A 739 -14.81 40.58 -17.63
N VAL A 740 -14.85 41.05 -18.88
CA VAL A 740 -14.30 40.34 -20.03
C VAL A 740 -12.77 40.49 -20.01
N ILE A 741 -12.09 39.40 -19.65
CA ILE A 741 -10.67 39.26 -19.89
C ILE A 741 -10.49 39.03 -21.40
N ASP A 742 -9.79 39.93 -22.08
CA ASP A 742 -9.70 39.97 -23.54
C ASP A 742 -8.70 38.94 -24.09
N GLY A 743 -9.11 37.68 -24.05
CA GLY A 743 -8.36 36.52 -24.55
C GLY A 743 -7.80 36.66 -25.98
N PRO A 744 -8.51 37.28 -26.95
CA PRO A 744 -7.97 37.53 -28.28
C PRO A 744 -6.67 38.36 -28.27
N SER A 745 -6.63 39.43 -27.47
CA SER A 745 -5.42 40.24 -27.28
C SER A 745 -4.33 39.48 -26.54
N LEU A 746 -4.70 38.68 -25.52
CA LEU A 746 -3.74 37.86 -24.77
C LEU A 746 -3.07 36.80 -25.66
N TYR A 747 -3.84 36.10 -26.51
CA TYR A 747 -3.30 35.15 -27.48
C TYR A 747 -2.43 35.87 -28.52
N SER A 748 -2.89 37.02 -29.05
CA SER A 748 -2.12 37.79 -30.05
C SER A 748 -0.79 38.31 -29.51
N LEU A 749 -0.68 38.54 -28.21
CA LEU A 749 0.54 39.01 -27.56
C LEU A 749 1.50 37.86 -27.18
N ASN A 750 0.96 36.75 -26.66
CA ASN A 750 1.74 35.71 -25.99
C ASN A 750 1.92 34.42 -26.81
N CYS A 751 1.03 34.13 -27.77
CA CYS A 751 0.94 32.84 -28.45
C CYS A 751 1.13 32.95 -29.97
N ALA A 752 0.61 34.00 -30.60
CA ALA A 752 0.51 34.08 -32.06
C ALA A 752 1.85 34.03 -32.80
N GLY A 753 2.93 34.53 -32.19
CA GLY A 753 4.29 34.47 -32.74
C GLY A 753 4.83 33.05 -32.96
N CYS A 754 4.29 32.05 -32.25
CA CYS A 754 4.69 30.64 -32.35
C CYS A 754 3.57 29.73 -32.89
N HIS A 755 2.32 30.20 -32.97
CA HIS A 755 1.14 29.37 -33.25
C HIS A 755 0.24 29.89 -34.39
N GLY A 756 0.63 31.00 -35.04
CA GLY A 756 -0.17 31.66 -36.08
C GLY A 756 -1.12 32.71 -35.51
N SER A 757 -1.71 33.56 -36.35
CA SER A 757 -2.73 34.51 -35.89
C SER A 757 -3.98 33.78 -35.40
N LEU A 758 -4.73 34.40 -34.48
CA LEU A 758 -5.82 33.76 -33.73
C LEU A 758 -6.83 33.04 -34.63
N ASP A 759 -7.22 33.70 -35.72
CA ASP A 759 -8.17 33.26 -36.75
C ASP A 759 -7.75 31.98 -37.49
N ILE A 760 -6.46 31.67 -37.54
CA ILE A 760 -5.88 30.47 -38.16
C ILE A 760 -4.95 29.71 -37.21
N SER A 761 -5.21 29.82 -35.90
CA SER A 761 -4.38 29.24 -34.84
C SER A 761 -4.16 27.74 -35.03
N ALA A 762 -2.89 27.32 -35.10
CA ALA A 762 -2.49 25.91 -35.11
C ALA A 762 -2.75 25.18 -33.76
N LYS A 763 -3.51 25.82 -32.86
CA LYS A 763 -3.94 25.36 -31.53
C LYS A 763 -5.42 25.70 -31.25
N ALA A 764 -6.23 25.92 -32.28
CA ALA A 764 -7.69 26.13 -32.16
C ALA A 764 -8.35 25.05 -31.26
N GLY A 765 -9.40 25.45 -30.52
CA GLY A 765 -10.16 24.54 -29.64
C GLY A 765 -9.44 23.99 -28.39
N ARG A 766 -8.22 24.45 -28.05
CA ARG A 766 -7.51 23.99 -26.84
C ARG A 766 -8.08 24.58 -25.55
N THR A 767 -8.25 23.74 -24.52
CA THR A 767 -8.85 24.14 -23.23
C THR A 767 -7.82 24.81 -22.31
N ALA A 768 -8.31 25.56 -21.31
CA ALA A 768 -7.46 26.27 -20.35
C ALA A 768 -6.52 25.34 -19.58
N ALA A 769 -7.03 24.19 -19.12
CA ALA A 769 -6.23 23.17 -18.44
C ALA A 769 -5.10 22.62 -19.34
N GLN A 770 -5.36 22.39 -20.63
CA GLN A 770 -4.34 21.96 -21.58
C GLN A 770 -3.27 23.03 -21.83
N ILE A 771 -3.66 24.31 -21.89
CA ILE A 771 -2.72 25.42 -22.02
C ILE A 771 -1.89 25.59 -20.74
N GLN A 772 -2.53 25.55 -19.56
CA GLN A 772 -1.85 25.66 -18.26
C GLN A 772 -0.87 24.50 -18.04
N SER A 773 -1.27 23.26 -18.36
CA SER A 773 -0.39 22.09 -18.34
C SER A 773 0.83 22.29 -19.25
N ALA A 774 0.63 22.76 -20.48
CA ALA A 774 1.74 23.04 -21.40
C ALA A 774 2.67 24.17 -20.92
N ILE A 775 2.15 25.19 -20.23
CA ILE A 775 2.96 26.22 -19.56
C ILE A 775 3.78 25.62 -18.41
N ASN A 776 3.13 24.91 -17.49
CA ASN A 776 3.73 24.33 -16.29
C ASN A 776 4.83 23.30 -16.65
N SER A 777 4.59 22.45 -17.64
CA SER A 777 5.54 21.47 -18.16
C SER A 777 6.49 22.01 -19.24
N ASN A 778 6.49 23.33 -19.48
CA ASN A 778 7.35 24.02 -20.45
C ASN A 778 7.32 23.42 -21.89
N ILE A 779 6.19 22.86 -22.30
CA ILE A 779 6.04 22.16 -23.57
C ILE A 779 6.22 23.16 -24.72
N GLY A 780 7.09 22.82 -25.68
CA GLY A 780 7.42 23.72 -26.79
C GLY A 780 8.11 25.03 -26.37
N GLY A 781 8.61 25.13 -25.13
CA GLY A 781 9.22 26.35 -24.59
C GLY A 781 8.23 27.32 -23.95
N MET A 782 6.98 26.92 -23.65
CA MET A 782 5.93 27.79 -23.11
C MET A 782 6.16 28.29 -21.66
N GLY A 783 7.20 27.84 -20.97
CA GLY A 783 7.43 28.11 -19.53
C GLY A 783 7.67 29.58 -19.17
N PHE A 784 7.96 30.47 -20.12
CA PHE A 784 8.01 31.92 -19.89
C PHE A 784 6.62 32.53 -19.62
N LEU A 785 5.55 31.82 -19.99
CA LEU A 785 4.15 32.21 -19.75
C LEU A 785 3.63 31.84 -18.36
N THR A 786 4.48 31.32 -17.46
CA THR A 786 4.17 31.03 -16.04
C THR A 786 3.77 32.27 -15.23
N SER A 787 3.88 33.47 -15.82
CA SER A 787 3.40 34.75 -15.27
C SER A 787 1.95 35.08 -15.61
N LEU A 788 1.28 34.33 -16.50
CA LEU A 788 -0.14 34.47 -16.78
C LEU A 788 -0.97 33.85 -15.64
N THR A 789 -2.03 34.54 -15.21
CA THR A 789 -2.98 33.98 -14.24
C THR A 789 -3.90 32.94 -14.88
N ALA A 790 -4.45 32.03 -14.08
CA ALA A 790 -5.41 31.02 -14.55
C ALA A 790 -6.62 31.64 -15.27
N ALA A 791 -7.05 32.84 -14.88
CA ALA A 791 -8.14 33.56 -15.51
C ALA A 791 -7.75 34.14 -16.90
N GLU A 792 -6.49 34.54 -17.09
CA GLU A 792 -5.94 34.94 -18.39
C GLU A 792 -5.74 33.73 -19.31
N VAL A 793 -5.30 32.59 -18.78
CA VAL A 793 -5.21 31.33 -19.53
C VAL A 793 -6.60 30.81 -19.92
N GLN A 794 -7.60 30.93 -19.03
CA GLN A 794 -9.01 30.65 -19.33
C GLN A 794 -9.55 31.57 -20.44
N ALA A 795 -9.17 32.84 -20.45
CA ALA A 795 -9.55 33.78 -21.50
C ALA A 795 -8.89 33.44 -22.85
N ILE A 796 -7.59 33.12 -22.87
CA ILE A 796 -6.88 32.65 -24.07
C ILE A 796 -7.59 31.41 -24.66
N ALA A 797 -7.96 30.45 -23.81
CA ALA A 797 -8.70 29.26 -24.24
C ALA A 797 -10.08 29.59 -24.83
N ALA A 798 -10.84 30.50 -24.19
CA ALA A 798 -12.15 30.95 -24.67
C ALA A 798 -12.09 31.83 -25.94
N ALA A 799 -10.90 32.36 -26.27
CA ALA A 799 -10.68 33.22 -27.42
C ALA A 799 -10.20 32.50 -28.68
N LEU A 800 -9.57 31.32 -28.52
CA LEU A 800 -9.25 30.44 -29.63
C LEU A 800 -10.53 30.20 -30.45
N PRO A 801 -10.46 30.23 -31.80
CA PRO A 801 -11.64 29.99 -32.61
C PRO A 801 -12.22 28.62 -32.25
N ALA A 802 -13.53 28.59 -32.03
CA ALA A 802 -14.26 27.35 -31.86
C ALA A 802 -13.97 26.43 -33.05
N PRO A 803 -13.87 25.10 -32.86
CA PRO A 803 -13.73 24.17 -33.97
C PRO A 803 -14.85 24.46 -34.98
N PRO A 804 -14.54 24.55 -36.29
CA PRO A 804 -15.49 25.05 -37.27
C PRO A 804 -16.79 24.22 -37.25
N PRO A 805 -17.97 24.86 -37.28
CA PRO A 805 -19.24 24.13 -37.24
C PRO A 805 -19.26 23.13 -38.40
N PRO A 806 -19.63 21.87 -38.15
CA PRO A 806 -19.23 20.76 -39.01
C PRO A 806 -19.69 20.96 -40.46
N PRO A 807 -18.76 21.03 -41.42
CA PRO A 807 -19.09 20.87 -42.83
C PRO A 807 -19.83 19.54 -43.03
N ALA A 808 -20.73 19.51 -44.02
CA ALA A 808 -21.63 18.37 -44.20
C ALA A 808 -20.87 17.05 -44.42
N VAL A 809 -21.21 16.05 -43.60
CA VAL A 809 -20.70 14.67 -43.62
C VAL A 809 -19.21 14.55 -43.32
N ILE A 810 -18.86 14.03 -42.13
CA ILE A 810 -17.52 13.50 -41.87
C ILE A 810 -17.39 12.18 -42.65
N ASP A 811 -17.00 12.29 -43.92
CA ASP A 811 -16.84 11.15 -44.82
C ASP A 811 -15.58 10.36 -44.45
N GLY A 812 -15.75 9.39 -43.55
CA GLY A 812 -14.71 8.44 -43.15
C GLY A 812 -13.97 7.78 -44.32
N PRO A 813 -14.62 7.43 -45.46
CA PRO A 813 -13.91 6.97 -46.66
C PRO A 813 -12.88 7.97 -47.19
N SER A 814 -13.24 9.25 -47.34
CA SER A 814 -12.31 10.32 -47.73
C SER A 814 -11.21 10.54 -46.69
N LEU A 815 -11.53 10.52 -45.39
CA LEU A 815 -10.54 10.64 -44.32
C LEU A 815 -9.51 9.50 -44.35
N TYR A 816 -9.96 8.25 -44.51
CA TYR A 816 -9.08 7.10 -44.66
C TYR A 816 -8.25 7.22 -45.95
N SER A 817 -8.87 7.62 -47.07
CA SER A 817 -8.17 7.78 -48.35
C SER A 817 -7.07 8.86 -48.30
N LEU A 818 -7.24 9.89 -47.47
CA LEU A 818 -6.26 10.97 -47.29
C LEU A 818 -5.15 10.61 -46.30
N ASN A 819 -5.50 9.98 -45.18
CA ASN A 819 -4.61 9.84 -44.01
C ASN A 819 -4.02 8.44 -43.82
N CYS A 820 -4.68 7.40 -44.34
CA CYS A 820 -4.35 6.00 -44.05
C CYS A 820 -3.96 5.20 -45.30
N ALA A 821 -4.63 5.45 -46.43
CA ALA A 821 -4.54 4.57 -47.60
C ALA A 821 -3.13 4.47 -48.22
N GLY A 822 -2.34 5.55 -48.13
CA GLY A 822 -0.93 5.56 -48.58
C GLY A 822 -0.01 4.57 -47.84
N CYS A 823 -0.41 4.11 -46.65
CA CYS A 823 0.33 3.14 -45.84
C CYS A 823 -0.42 1.83 -45.57
N HIS A 824 -1.74 1.76 -45.84
CA HIS A 824 -2.60 0.63 -45.46
C HIS A 824 -3.42 0.02 -46.60
N GLY A 825 -3.29 0.53 -47.83
CA GLY A 825 -4.04 0.08 -49.01
C GLY A 825 -5.30 0.92 -49.28
N ALA A 826 -6.00 0.66 -50.37
CA ALA A 826 -7.31 1.29 -50.61
C ALA A 826 -8.35 0.78 -49.59
N LEU A 827 -9.36 1.60 -49.27
CA LEU A 827 -10.31 1.34 -48.17
C LEU A 827 -10.98 -0.03 -48.25
N ASP A 828 -11.41 -0.41 -49.45
CA ASP A 828 -12.09 -1.65 -49.81
C ASP A 828 -11.22 -2.91 -49.65
N ILE A 829 -9.90 -2.74 -49.67
CA ILE A 829 -8.90 -3.80 -49.47
C ILE A 829 -7.94 -3.49 -48.30
N SER A 830 -8.40 -2.67 -47.34
CA SER A 830 -7.61 -2.17 -46.22
C SER A 830 -6.96 -3.31 -45.42
N ALA A 831 -5.64 -3.29 -45.28
CA ALA A 831 -4.89 -4.21 -44.41
C ALA A 831 -5.15 -3.99 -42.90
N LYS A 832 -6.15 -3.17 -42.57
CA LYS A 832 -6.62 -2.80 -41.22
C LYS A 832 -8.16 -2.80 -41.12
N ALA A 833 -8.85 -3.56 -41.99
CA ALA A 833 -10.31 -3.77 -41.92
C ALA A 833 -10.79 -4.15 -40.50
N GLY A 834 -12.02 -3.77 -40.14
CA GLY A 834 -12.64 -4.06 -38.85
C GLY A 834 -12.00 -3.45 -37.58
N ARG A 835 -10.97 -2.61 -37.68
CA ARG A 835 -10.33 -1.97 -36.50
C ARG A 835 -11.21 -0.88 -35.89
N THR A 836 -11.33 -0.89 -34.56
CA THR A 836 -12.18 0.05 -33.83
C THR A 836 -11.52 1.42 -33.63
N ALA A 837 -12.32 2.46 -33.34
CA ALA A 837 -11.80 3.80 -33.09
C ALA A 837 -10.79 3.85 -31.93
N ALA A 838 -11.04 3.11 -30.85
CA ALA A 838 -10.12 3.00 -29.72
C ALA A 838 -8.78 2.33 -30.12
N GLN A 839 -8.82 1.29 -30.96
CA GLN A 839 -7.61 0.64 -31.47
C GLN A 839 -6.80 1.57 -32.39
N ILE A 840 -7.48 2.35 -33.24
CA ILE A 840 -6.82 3.34 -34.11
C ILE A 840 -6.24 4.48 -33.25
N GLN A 841 -6.97 4.99 -32.28
CA GLN A 841 -6.50 6.04 -31.36
C GLN A 841 -5.30 5.57 -30.53
N SER A 842 -5.32 4.34 -30.02
CA SER A 842 -4.18 3.74 -29.32
C SER A 842 -2.94 3.63 -30.22
N ALA A 843 -3.11 3.18 -31.47
CA ALA A 843 -2.01 3.13 -32.44
C ALA A 843 -1.44 4.52 -32.79
N ILE A 844 -2.29 5.55 -32.85
CA ILE A 844 -1.87 6.95 -33.04
C ILE A 844 -1.09 7.46 -31.83
N ASN A 845 -1.64 7.28 -30.62
CA ASN A 845 -1.05 7.76 -29.36
C ASN A 845 0.32 7.10 -29.10
N SER A 846 0.42 5.79 -29.32
CA SER A 846 1.64 5.00 -29.16
C SER A 846 2.56 5.03 -30.40
N ASN A 847 2.27 5.89 -31.40
CA ASN A 847 3.05 6.06 -32.63
C ASN A 847 3.35 4.75 -33.40
N ILE A 848 2.45 3.76 -33.31
CA ILE A 848 2.66 2.43 -33.88
C ILE A 848 2.73 2.54 -35.41
N GLY A 849 3.75 1.92 -36.02
CA GLY A 849 3.99 2.03 -37.46
C GLY A 849 4.27 3.47 -37.96
N GLY A 850 4.59 4.41 -37.07
CA GLY A 850 4.76 5.82 -37.40
C GLY A 850 3.47 6.64 -37.43
N MET A 851 2.33 6.11 -36.94
CA MET A 851 1.02 6.80 -36.98
C MET A 851 0.92 8.08 -36.13
N GLY A 852 1.97 8.46 -35.38
CA GLY A 852 1.97 9.63 -34.49
C GLY A 852 1.77 10.99 -35.19
N PHE A 853 1.96 11.09 -36.51
CA PHE A 853 1.58 12.32 -37.26
C PHE A 853 0.06 12.53 -37.33
N LEU A 854 -0.73 11.45 -37.13
CA LEU A 854 -2.19 11.47 -37.09
C LEU A 854 -2.74 11.88 -35.70
N THR A 855 -1.90 12.26 -34.74
CA THR A 855 -2.32 12.88 -33.45
C THR A 855 -3.05 14.23 -33.62
N SER A 856 -3.19 14.70 -34.86
CA SER A 856 -4.00 15.84 -35.27
C SER A 856 -5.46 15.49 -35.59
N LEU A 857 -5.79 14.21 -35.80
CA LEU A 857 -7.18 13.76 -36.01
C LEU A 857 -7.96 13.81 -34.70
N THR A 858 -9.22 14.26 -34.75
CA THR A 858 -10.12 14.23 -33.60
C THR A 858 -10.72 12.83 -33.39
N ALA A 859 -11.19 12.55 -32.17
CA ALA A 859 -11.88 11.30 -31.87
C ALA A 859 -13.11 11.05 -32.77
N ALA A 860 -13.79 12.10 -33.25
CA ALA A 860 -14.90 11.99 -34.19
C ALA A 860 -14.45 11.59 -35.60
N GLU A 861 -13.29 12.08 -36.06
CA GLU A 861 -12.70 11.69 -37.35
C GLU A 861 -12.12 10.28 -37.28
N VAL A 862 -11.48 9.90 -36.17
CA VAL A 862 -11.02 8.53 -35.91
C VAL A 862 -12.20 7.56 -35.83
N GLN A 863 -13.32 7.96 -35.22
CA GLN A 863 -14.58 7.20 -35.21
C GLN A 863 -15.21 7.07 -36.61
N ALA A 864 -15.14 8.13 -37.43
CA ALA A 864 -15.62 8.07 -38.82
C ALA A 864 -14.74 7.16 -39.69
N ILE A 865 -13.41 7.21 -39.53
CA ILE A 865 -12.47 6.28 -40.19
C ILE A 865 -12.77 4.83 -39.77
N ALA A 866 -12.97 4.58 -38.47
CA ALA A 866 -13.33 3.26 -37.96
C ALA A 866 -14.67 2.74 -38.53
N ALA A 867 -15.67 3.62 -38.65
CA ALA A 867 -16.98 3.28 -39.23
C ALA A 867 -16.96 3.13 -40.76
N ALA A 868 -15.93 3.64 -41.44
CA ALA A 868 -15.76 3.54 -42.89
C ALA A 868 -14.93 2.34 -43.33
N LEU A 869 -14.09 1.79 -42.45
CA LEU A 869 -13.39 0.53 -42.70
C LEU A 869 -14.43 -0.57 -43.02
N PRO A 870 -14.16 -1.43 -44.02
CA PRO A 870 -15.04 -2.55 -44.28
C PRO A 870 -15.17 -3.41 -43.02
N ALA A 871 -16.42 -3.81 -42.73
CA ALA A 871 -16.72 -4.73 -41.64
C ALA A 871 -15.86 -6.01 -41.78
N PRO A 872 -15.42 -6.63 -40.68
CA PRO A 872 -14.68 -7.88 -40.75
C PRO A 872 -15.50 -8.90 -41.55
N PRO A 873 -14.87 -9.65 -42.48
CA PRO A 873 -15.58 -10.70 -43.22
C PRO A 873 -16.29 -11.66 -42.25
N PRO A 874 -17.51 -12.13 -42.57
CA PRO A 874 -18.16 -13.15 -41.73
C PRO A 874 -17.21 -14.34 -41.60
N PRO A 875 -17.03 -14.88 -40.37
CA PRO A 875 -15.87 -15.71 -40.04
C PRO A 875 -15.77 -16.93 -40.98
N PRO A 876 -14.65 -17.10 -41.70
CA PRO A 876 -14.37 -18.34 -42.39
C PRO A 876 -14.38 -19.50 -41.41
N ALA A 877 -14.87 -20.67 -41.84
CA ALA A 877 -14.79 -21.88 -41.04
C ALA A 877 -13.34 -22.38 -41.01
N GLY A 878 -12.59 -21.97 -39.98
CA GLY A 878 -11.20 -22.35 -39.74
C GLY A 878 -10.32 -21.13 -39.46
N ILE A 879 -9.63 -21.14 -38.32
CA ILE A 879 -8.56 -20.18 -38.01
C ILE A 879 -7.29 -20.69 -38.71
N ASP A 880 -6.92 -20.08 -39.83
CA ASP A 880 -5.77 -20.53 -40.63
C ASP A 880 -4.44 -20.01 -40.05
N GLY A 881 -3.88 -20.80 -39.13
CA GLY A 881 -2.56 -20.57 -38.54
C GLY A 881 -1.43 -20.28 -39.54
N PRO A 882 -1.33 -20.97 -40.70
CA PRO A 882 -0.33 -20.66 -41.73
C PRO A 882 -0.42 -19.23 -42.25
N THR A 883 -1.63 -18.74 -42.55
CA THR A 883 -1.87 -17.34 -42.94
C THR A 883 -1.50 -16.39 -41.81
N LEU A 884 -1.88 -16.68 -40.56
CA LEU A 884 -1.54 -15.87 -39.39
C LEU A 884 -0.01 -15.75 -39.18
N TYR A 885 0.74 -16.85 -39.25
CA TYR A 885 2.21 -16.83 -39.16
C TYR A 885 2.83 -16.04 -40.32
N SER A 886 2.36 -16.25 -41.55
CA SER A 886 2.88 -15.55 -42.73
C SER A 886 2.66 -14.03 -42.66
N THR A 887 1.58 -13.60 -41.99
CA THR A 887 1.23 -12.18 -41.82
C THR A 887 2.04 -11.53 -40.70
N ASN A 888 2.22 -12.22 -39.57
CA ASN A 888 2.66 -11.61 -38.31
C ASN A 888 4.10 -11.99 -37.90
N CYS A 889 4.63 -13.12 -38.36
CA CYS A 889 5.88 -13.70 -37.86
C CYS A 889 6.98 -13.82 -38.92
N SER A 890 6.62 -14.09 -40.18
CA SER A 890 7.61 -14.52 -41.17
C SER A 890 8.68 -13.47 -41.52
N GLY A 891 8.33 -12.18 -41.42
CA GLY A 891 9.27 -11.08 -41.67
C GLY A 891 10.49 -11.04 -40.73
N CYS A 892 10.36 -11.59 -39.52
CA CYS A 892 11.44 -11.66 -38.52
C CYS A 892 11.94 -13.08 -38.24
N HIS A 893 11.20 -14.12 -38.67
CA HIS A 893 11.49 -15.51 -38.32
C HIS A 893 11.71 -16.45 -39.51
N GLY A 894 11.54 -15.95 -40.75
CA GLY A 894 11.67 -16.74 -41.99
C GLY A 894 10.32 -17.20 -42.54
N ALA A 895 10.32 -17.74 -43.75
CA ALA A 895 9.10 -18.35 -44.31
C ALA A 895 8.63 -19.52 -43.43
N LEU A 896 7.32 -19.80 -43.36
CA LEU A 896 6.74 -20.78 -42.42
C LEU A 896 7.47 -22.13 -42.45
N ALA A 897 7.64 -22.72 -43.64
CA ALA A 897 8.30 -24.01 -43.83
C ALA A 897 9.80 -24.04 -43.44
N THR A 898 10.41 -22.87 -43.22
CA THR A 898 11.82 -22.70 -42.82
C THR A 898 11.93 -21.83 -41.55
N SER A 899 10.92 -21.88 -40.67
CA SER A 899 10.82 -21.02 -39.49
C SER A 899 11.99 -21.25 -38.53
N THR A 900 12.71 -20.18 -38.20
CA THR A 900 13.72 -20.15 -37.11
C THR A 900 13.10 -20.34 -35.71
N LYS A 901 11.78 -20.54 -35.64
CA LYS A 901 10.97 -20.83 -34.45
C LYS A 901 10.12 -22.10 -34.61
N ALA A 902 10.53 -23.02 -35.49
CA ALA A 902 9.93 -24.36 -35.61
C ALA A 902 9.74 -25.04 -34.23
N GLY A 903 8.64 -25.77 -34.06
CA GLY A 903 8.32 -26.51 -32.83
C GLY A 903 7.98 -25.68 -31.59
N ARG A 904 7.71 -24.36 -31.70
CA ARG A 904 7.28 -23.53 -30.56
C ARG A 904 5.78 -23.65 -30.32
N ASN A 905 5.40 -23.95 -29.08
CA ASN A 905 3.99 -24.07 -28.66
C ASN A 905 3.35 -22.72 -28.30
N ALA A 906 2.01 -22.70 -28.19
CA ALA A 906 1.24 -21.48 -27.98
C ALA A 906 1.66 -20.69 -26.72
N VAL A 907 1.91 -21.40 -25.61
CA VAL A 907 2.36 -20.79 -24.35
C VAL A 907 3.70 -20.10 -24.54
N GLN A 908 4.67 -20.74 -25.20
CA GLN A 908 5.99 -20.14 -25.47
C GLN A 908 5.91 -18.93 -26.41
N ILE A 909 5.00 -18.93 -27.38
CA ILE A 909 4.74 -17.77 -28.24
C ILE A 909 4.09 -16.65 -27.43
N GLN A 910 3.05 -16.95 -26.64
CA GLN A 910 2.37 -15.97 -25.79
C GLN A 910 3.33 -15.32 -24.78
N SER A 911 4.15 -16.10 -24.08
CA SER A 911 5.17 -15.58 -23.16
C SER A 911 6.21 -14.72 -23.88
N ALA A 912 6.57 -15.04 -25.13
CA ALA A 912 7.48 -14.19 -25.92
C ALA A 912 6.82 -12.88 -26.37
N ILE A 913 5.51 -12.88 -26.66
CA ILE A 913 4.73 -11.66 -26.94
C ILE A 913 4.64 -10.79 -25.68
N THR A 914 4.16 -11.35 -24.56
CA THR A 914 3.97 -10.62 -23.29
C THR A 914 5.27 -10.03 -22.76
N ASN A 915 6.38 -10.77 -22.81
CA ASN A 915 7.70 -10.27 -22.39
C ASN A 915 8.44 -9.44 -23.47
N ASN A 916 7.77 -9.08 -24.58
CA ASN A 916 8.34 -8.34 -25.70
C ASN A 916 9.66 -8.93 -26.24
N THR A 917 9.82 -10.26 -26.15
CA THR A 917 11.07 -10.97 -26.42
C THR A 917 11.45 -10.80 -27.89
N GLY A 918 12.62 -10.24 -28.17
CA GLY A 918 13.06 -9.94 -29.53
C GLY A 918 12.22 -8.88 -30.25
N GLY A 919 11.44 -8.08 -29.52
CA GLY A 919 10.54 -7.05 -30.08
C GLY A 919 9.13 -7.55 -30.42
N MET A 920 8.70 -8.71 -29.93
CA MET A 920 7.39 -9.31 -30.25
C MET A 920 6.16 -8.62 -29.63
N GLY A 921 6.33 -7.60 -28.77
CA GLY A 921 5.24 -7.00 -27.99
C GLY A 921 4.13 -6.33 -28.83
N PHE A 922 4.40 -5.96 -30.09
CA PHE A 922 3.35 -5.45 -30.99
C PHE A 922 2.30 -6.51 -31.37
N LEU A 923 2.58 -7.79 -31.11
CA LEU A 923 1.67 -8.92 -31.34
C LEU A 923 0.70 -9.18 -30.18
N VAL A 924 0.71 -8.36 -29.11
CA VAL A 924 -0.19 -8.48 -27.94
C VAL A 924 -1.69 -8.36 -28.29
N THR A 925 -2.02 -7.99 -29.54
CA THR A 925 -3.40 -7.95 -30.04
C THR A 925 -3.88 -9.25 -30.71
N LEU A 926 -3.07 -10.31 -30.73
CA LEU A 926 -3.50 -11.65 -31.13
C LEU A 926 -4.25 -12.35 -29.99
N THR A 927 -5.37 -13.00 -30.29
CA THR A 927 -6.10 -13.81 -29.30
C THR A 927 -5.39 -15.14 -29.03
N ALA A 928 -5.66 -15.75 -27.87
CA ALA A 928 -5.09 -17.05 -27.52
C ALA A 928 -5.39 -18.15 -28.58
N ALA A 929 -6.56 -18.09 -29.25
CA ALA A 929 -6.91 -19.01 -30.33
C ALA A 929 -6.10 -18.77 -31.61
N GLU A 930 -5.75 -17.52 -31.93
CA GLU A 930 -4.86 -17.19 -33.05
C GLU A 930 -3.40 -17.57 -32.73
N VAL A 931 -2.94 -17.35 -31.49
CA VAL A 931 -1.61 -17.78 -31.02
C VAL A 931 -1.49 -19.31 -31.02
N GLN A 932 -2.56 -20.02 -30.63
CA GLN A 932 -2.63 -21.48 -30.75
C GLN A 932 -2.58 -21.93 -32.22
N ALA A 933 -3.37 -21.32 -33.11
CA ALA A 933 -3.32 -21.65 -34.53
C ALA A 933 -1.93 -21.39 -35.15
N ILE A 934 -1.24 -20.30 -34.77
CA ILE A 934 0.15 -20.03 -35.19
C ILE A 934 1.09 -21.13 -34.69
N ALA A 935 0.92 -21.61 -33.45
CA ALA A 935 1.70 -22.71 -32.90
C ALA A 935 1.46 -24.04 -33.63
N ASP A 936 0.20 -24.36 -33.90
CA ASP A 936 -0.22 -25.57 -34.62
C ASP A 936 0.24 -25.57 -36.09
N ALA A 937 0.45 -24.38 -36.67
CA ALA A 937 0.90 -24.19 -38.04
C ALA A 937 2.42 -24.17 -38.22
N LEU A 938 3.18 -23.88 -37.16
CA LEU A 938 4.65 -23.95 -37.20
C LEU A 938 5.08 -25.36 -37.63
N PRO A 939 6.10 -25.49 -38.49
CA PRO A 939 6.66 -26.81 -38.77
C PRO A 939 7.13 -27.43 -37.45
N THR A 940 6.78 -28.69 -37.25
CA THR A 940 7.43 -29.55 -36.24
C THR A 940 8.94 -29.46 -36.45
N ALA A 941 9.71 -29.37 -35.36
CA ALA A 941 11.16 -29.19 -35.45
C ALA A 941 11.80 -30.25 -36.37
N SER A 942 12.44 -29.78 -37.44
CA SER A 942 13.18 -30.63 -38.38
C SER A 942 14.24 -31.44 -37.59
N PRO A 943 14.41 -32.75 -37.86
CA PRO A 943 15.26 -33.64 -37.04
C PRO A 943 16.75 -33.35 -37.24
N GLY A 944 17.25 -32.30 -36.57
CA GLY A 944 18.64 -31.87 -36.64
C GLY A 944 19.04 -31.26 -38.00
N PRO A 945 20.34 -31.28 -38.34
CA PRO A 945 20.82 -30.92 -39.68
C PRO A 945 20.39 -31.96 -40.73
N ASP A 946 20.45 -31.58 -42.00
CA ASP A 946 20.09 -32.42 -43.14
C ASP A 946 21.12 -33.55 -43.36
N TYR A 947 20.69 -34.80 -43.20
CA TYR A 947 21.43 -36.04 -43.50
C TYR A 947 20.89 -36.66 -44.81
N GLY A 948 20.85 -35.86 -45.88
CA GLY A 948 20.18 -36.20 -47.15
C GLY A 948 20.74 -37.41 -47.92
N ASP A 949 21.85 -37.99 -47.48
CA ASP A 949 22.39 -39.27 -47.95
C ASP A 949 21.66 -40.49 -47.36
N CYS A 950 21.27 -40.44 -46.08
CA CYS A 950 20.60 -41.55 -45.37
C CYS A 950 19.23 -41.91 -45.96
N THR A 951 18.41 -40.90 -46.28
CA THR A 951 17.02 -41.08 -46.76
C THR A 951 16.89 -41.77 -48.13
N THR A 952 18.01 -41.97 -48.84
CA THR A 952 18.07 -42.75 -50.07
C THR A 952 17.90 -44.26 -49.82
N CYS A 953 18.17 -44.73 -48.60
CA CYS A 953 18.22 -46.17 -48.27
C CYS A 953 17.29 -46.60 -47.14
N HIS A 954 16.94 -45.72 -46.18
CA HIS A 954 16.06 -46.02 -45.05
C HIS A 954 15.26 -44.79 -44.62
N GLY A 955 14.20 -44.96 -43.82
CA GLY A 955 13.46 -43.83 -43.24
C GLY A 955 14.29 -43.06 -42.21
N GLN A 956 13.95 -41.79 -41.96
CA GLN A 956 14.57 -41.00 -40.87
C GLN A 956 13.48 -40.48 -39.91
N PRO A 957 13.30 -41.08 -38.71
CA PRO A 957 13.95 -42.32 -38.24
C PRO A 957 13.51 -43.57 -39.02
N PRO A 958 14.29 -44.66 -38.98
CA PRO A 958 13.93 -45.95 -39.58
C PRO A 958 12.57 -46.48 -39.12
N ALA A 959 11.78 -47.02 -40.05
CA ALA A 959 10.36 -47.35 -39.83
C ALA A 959 9.93 -48.74 -40.34
N GLY A 960 10.74 -49.39 -41.18
CA GLY A 960 10.47 -50.72 -41.71
C GLY A 960 10.80 -51.88 -40.76
N SER A 961 10.91 -53.09 -41.31
CA SER A 961 11.23 -54.32 -40.54
C SER A 961 12.38 -55.12 -41.15
N SER A 962 13.26 -54.49 -41.93
CA SER A 962 14.32 -55.18 -42.68
C SER A 962 15.47 -54.23 -43.06
N PHE A 963 16.71 -54.64 -42.77
CA PHE A 963 17.91 -53.81 -42.97
C PHE A 963 18.01 -53.23 -44.39
N PRO A 964 18.35 -51.94 -44.56
CA PRO A 964 18.74 -50.98 -43.52
C PRO A 964 17.57 -50.31 -42.77
N ASP A 965 16.33 -50.41 -43.27
CA ASP A 965 15.15 -49.79 -42.67
C ASP A 965 14.51 -50.71 -41.61
N ILE A 966 15.08 -50.69 -40.39
CA ILE A 966 14.56 -51.42 -39.21
C ILE A 966 14.12 -50.42 -38.15
N ALA A 967 12.81 -50.38 -37.87
CA ALA A 967 12.26 -49.73 -36.69
C ALA A 967 12.85 -50.35 -35.41
N GLY A 968 13.35 -49.48 -34.52
CA GLY A 968 13.81 -49.81 -33.18
C GLY A 968 13.39 -48.72 -32.20
N ALA A 969 14.06 -48.58 -31.05
CA ALA A 969 13.72 -47.62 -30.00
C ALA A 969 13.83 -46.11 -30.37
N HIS A 970 14.00 -45.75 -31.65
CA HIS A 970 14.02 -44.36 -32.12
C HIS A 970 12.83 -43.55 -31.59
N GLY A 971 11.60 -44.06 -31.75
CA GLY A 971 10.37 -43.37 -31.31
C GLY A 971 10.34 -43.04 -29.80
N VAL A 972 11.02 -43.84 -28.98
CA VAL A 972 11.15 -43.62 -27.53
C VAL A 972 12.14 -42.47 -27.26
N HIS A 973 13.30 -42.51 -27.90
CA HIS A 973 14.32 -41.46 -27.70
C HIS A 973 13.96 -40.12 -28.33
N THR A 974 13.27 -40.10 -29.49
CA THR A 974 12.80 -38.87 -30.12
C THR A 974 11.73 -38.14 -29.29
N ALA A 975 10.99 -38.86 -28.46
CA ALA A 975 10.00 -38.29 -27.55
C ALA A 975 10.61 -37.61 -26.31
N LEU A 976 11.92 -37.76 -26.05
CA LEU A 976 12.59 -37.18 -24.89
C LEU A 976 12.95 -35.69 -25.15
N PRO A 977 12.54 -34.75 -24.27
CA PRO A 977 12.78 -33.32 -24.46
C PRO A 977 14.27 -32.95 -24.63
N SER A 978 15.17 -33.64 -23.93
CA SER A 978 16.62 -33.39 -24.00
C SER A 978 17.28 -33.93 -25.29
N ILE A 979 16.58 -34.79 -26.05
CA ILE A 979 17.04 -35.37 -27.32
C ILE A 979 16.49 -34.57 -28.51
N ASN A 980 15.23 -34.12 -28.43
CA ASN A 980 14.60 -33.17 -29.37
C ASN A 980 14.85 -33.50 -30.87
N ASN A 981 14.54 -34.74 -31.28
CA ASN A 981 14.76 -35.26 -32.64
C ASN A 981 16.21 -35.19 -33.19
N SER A 982 17.22 -34.95 -32.35
CA SER A 982 18.62 -34.78 -32.79
C SER A 982 19.33 -36.12 -33.00
N CYS A 983 19.34 -36.62 -34.23
CA CYS A 983 20.06 -37.86 -34.61
C CYS A 983 21.56 -37.82 -34.27
N ALA A 984 22.17 -36.62 -34.26
CA ALA A 984 23.57 -36.38 -33.89
C ALA A 984 23.93 -36.87 -32.47
N VAL A 985 22.95 -37.02 -31.57
CA VAL A 985 23.17 -37.52 -30.21
C VAL A 985 23.66 -38.97 -30.18
N CYS A 986 23.25 -39.79 -31.15
CA CYS A 986 23.57 -41.21 -31.22
C CYS A 986 24.39 -41.62 -32.46
N HIS A 987 24.60 -40.71 -33.42
CA HIS A 987 25.37 -40.96 -34.64
C HIS A 987 26.53 -39.96 -34.77
N GLN A 988 27.75 -40.44 -34.55
CA GLN A 988 29.00 -39.72 -34.79
C GLN A 988 29.93 -40.58 -35.63
N GLY A 989 30.44 -40.01 -36.72
CA GLY A 989 31.07 -40.80 -37.78
C GLY A 989 30.04 -41.31 -38.77
N HIS A 990 30.36 -41.22 -40.05
CA HIS A 990 29.48 -41.61 -41.16
C HIS A 990 30.32 -42.34 -42.22
N ASP A 991 30.71 -43.58 -41.96
CA ASP A 991 31.24 -44.44 -43.01
C ASP A 991 30.11 -45.32 -43.56
N HIS A 992 29.91 -45.33 -44.89
CA HIS A 992 28.94 -46.22 -45.54
C HIS A 992 29.44 -47.68 -45.58
N ASN A 993 29.76 -48.24 -44.42
CA ASN A 993 30.50 -49.48 -44.22
C ASN A 993 29.60 -50.75 -44.18
N GLY A 994 28.27 -50.56 -44.19
CA GLY A 994 27.27 -51.65 -44.13
C GLY A 994 26.83 -52.02 -42.70
N ILE A 995 27.28 -51.27 -41.70
CA ILE A 995 26.88 -51.33 -40.29
C ILE A 995 26.24 -49.97 -39.95
N VAL A 996 25.43 -49.91 -38.89
CA VAL A 996 24.93 -48.63 -38.35
C VAL A 996 25.98 -48.09 -37.38
N ASP A 997 26.71 -47.06 -37.79
CA ASP A 997 27.65 -46.35 -36.92
C ASP A 997 26.88 -45.64 -35.80
N LEU A 998 26.94 -46.22 -34.60
CA LEU A 998 26.45 -45.62 -33.37
C LEU A 998 27.63 -45.00 -32.62
N GLY A 999 27.48 -43.73 -32.26
CA GLY A 999 28.48 -42.96 -31.51
C GLY A 999 27.76 -41.93 -30.64
N ILE A 1000 27.63 -42.21 -29.35
CA ILE A 1000 26.89 -41.37 -28.40
C ILE A 1000 27.75 -40.16 -28.02
N ILE A 1001 27.18 -38.95 -28.00
CA ILE A 1001 27.94 -37.75 -27.62
C ILE A 1001 28.31 -37.78 -26.13
N SER A 1002 29.52 -37.33 -25.79
CA SER A 1002 30.08 -37.41 -24.44
C SER A 1002 29.33 -36.58 -23.38
N THR A 1003 28.38 -35.74 -23.79
CA THR A 1003 27.36 -35.13 -22.90
C THR A 1003 26.58 -36.20 -22.12
N PHE A 1004 26.44 -37.41 -22.69
CA PHE A 1004 25.73 -38.53 -22.08
C PHE A 1004 26.67 -39.62 -21.54
N ASP A 1005 27.96 -39.31 -21.32
CA ASP A 1005 28.88 -40.20 -20.58
C ASP A 1005 28.38 -40.35 -19.13
N ALA A 1006 28.23 -41.59 -18.67
CA ALA A 1006 27.90 -41.85 -17.27
C ALA A 1006 29.16 -41.71 -16.38
N GLN A 1007 28.95 -41.52 -15.08
CA GLN A 1007 30.04 -41.47 -14.09
C GLN A 1007 30.92 -42.74 -14.10
N SER A 1008 30.39 -43.87 -14.60
CA SER A 1008 31.11 -45.13 -14.79
C SER A 1008 32.03 -45.20 -16.02
N GLY A 1009 31.91 -44.30 -17.00
CA GLY A 1009 32.73 -44.30 -18.21
C GLY A 1009 32.06 -43.71 -19.45
N ILE A 1010 32.75 -43.83 -20.59
CA ILE A 1010 32.31 -43.29 -21.88
C ILE A 1010 31.09 -44.06 -22.41
N ALA A 1011 30.09 -43.35 -22.90
CA ALA A 1011 28.86 -43.89 -23.47
C ALA A 1011 29.16 -44.78 -24.69
N THR A 1012 29.00 -46.10 -24.52
CA THR A 1012 29.50 -47.10 -25.47
C THR A 1012 28.36 -47.98 -26.02
N PRO A 1013 28.09 -47.98 -27.33
CA PRO A 1013 27.25 -48.98 -27.96
C PRO A 1013 28.04 -50.30 -28.15
N ASN A 1014 27.42 -51.41 -27.80
CA ASN A 1014 28.01 -52.75 -27.87
C ASN A 1014 27.57 -53.51 -29.12
N SER A 1015 28.39 -54.45 -29.58
CA SER A 1015 28.16 -55.26 -30.79
C SER A 1015 27.00 -56.28 -30.69
N ASN A 1016 26.25 -56.27 -29.58
CA ASN A 1016 25.08 -57.12 -29.31
C ASN A 1016 23.80 -56.29 -29.11
N ASN A 1017 23.71 -55.12 -29.77
CA ASN A 1017 22.58 -54.18 -29.69
C ASN A 1017 22.25 -53.64 -28.28
N THR A 1018 23.19 -53.64 -27.33
CA THR A 1018 23.00 -52.94 -26.05
C THR A 1018 23.90 -51.71 -25.97
N CYS A 1019 23.55 -50.73 -25.15
CA CYS A 1019 24.43 -49.62 -24.79
C CYS A 1019 24.87 -49.78 -23.33
N ALA A 1020 26.06 -49.28 -22.99
CA ALA A 1020 26.59 -49.27 -21.62
C ALA A 1020 27.21 -47.90 -21.30
N SER A 1021 27.30 -47.56 -20.00
CA SER A 1021 27.85 -46.28 -19.52
C SER A 1021 27.19 -45.02 -20.12
N VAL A 1022 25.90 -45.10 -20.46
CA VAL A 1022 25.08 -43.95 -20.91
C VAL A 1022 24.36 -43.32 -19.71
N SER A 1023 24.49 -42.00 -19.50
CA SER A 1023 23.90 -41.28 -18.36
C SER A 1023 22.38 -41.45 -18.26
N CYS A 1024 21.68 -41.40 -19.41
CA CYS A 1024 20.23 -41.57 -19.53
C CYS A 1024 19.71 -42.95 -19.07
N HIS A 1025 20.60 -43.95 -18.99
CA HIS A 1025 20.31 -45.29 -18.49
C HIS A 1025 21.04 -45.55 -17.15
N GLY A 1026 21.47 -44.50 -16.46
CA GLY A 1026 22.26 -44.54 -15.23
C GLY A 1026 23.54 -45.35 -15.35
N GLY A 1027 24.16 -45.34 -16.52
CA GLY A 1027 25.36 -46.09 -16.86
C GLY A 1027 25.23 -47.62 -16.82
N GLN A 1028 24.01 -48.16 -16.62
CA GLN A 1028 23.73 -49.59 -16.70
C GLN A 1028 23.84 -50.08 -18.15
N THR A 1029 23.90 -51.40 -18.34
CA THR A 1029 23.78 -52.01 -19.68
C THR A 1029 22.31 -52.14 -20.04
N THR A 1030 21.90 -51.57 -21.18
CA THR A 1030 20.51 -51.63 -21.65
C THR A 1030 20.09 -53.05 -22.08
N PRO A 1031 18.78 -53.32 -22.19
CA PRO A 1031 18.25 -54.33 -23.10
C PRO A 1031 18.69 -54.09 -24.56
N ASP A 1032 18.42 -55.05 -25.44
CA ASP A 1032 18.56 -54.90 -26.90
C ASP A 1032 17.71 -53.71 -27.40
N TRP A 1033 18.30 -52.75 -28.12
CA TRP A 1033 17.62 -51.51 -28.52
C TRP A 1033 16.60 -51.67 -29.67
N GLN A 1034 16.54 -52.84 -30.30
CA GLN A 1034 15.61 -53.15 -31.40
C GLN A 1034 14.37 -53.91 -30.91
N THR A 1035 14.51 -54.72 -29.87
CA THR A 1035 13.51 -55.71 -29.41
C THR A 1035 13.23 -55.70 -27.90
N GLY A 1036 14.07 -55.03 -27.11
CA GLY A 1036 13.91 -54.87 -25.67
C GLY A 1036 13.21 -53.56 -25.28
N SER A 1037 12.74 -53.50 -24.03
CA SER A 1037 12.06 -52.34 -23.46
C SER A 1037 12.25 -52.29 -21.94
N ILE A 1038 12.32 -51.09 -21.36
CA ILE A 1038 12.29 -50.88 -19.91
C ILE A 1038 10.94 -50.22 -19.55
N ALA A 1039 10.22 -50.78 -18.59
CA ALA A 1039 9.02 -50.17 -18.03
C ALA A 1039 9.40 -49.20 -16.90
N VAL A 1040 9.74 -47.96 -17.28
CA VAL A 1040 10.34 -46.91 -16.44
C VAL A 1040 9.71 -46.84 -15.04
N ASP A 1041 8.38 -46.74 -14.96
CA ASP A 1041 7.62 -46.56 -13.72
C ASP A 1041 7.78 -47.71 -12.70
N THR A 1042 8.25 -48.90 -13.14
CA THR A 1042 8.26 -50.12 -12.30
C THR A 1042 9.62 -50.82 -12.25
N GLN A 1043 10.51 -50.56 -13.21
CA GLN A 1043 11.79 -51.24 -13.36
C GLN A 1043 12.97 -50.36 -12.93
N CYS A 1044 12.80 -49.56 -11.87
CA CYS A 1044 13.75 -48.54 -11.44
C CYS A 1044 15.21 -49.04 -11.32
N ALA A 1045 15.41 -50.27 -10.83
CA ALA A 1045 16.74 -50.89 -10.69
C ALA A 1045 17.49 -51.14 -12.03
N SER A 1046 16.78 -51.11 -13.16
CA SER A 1046 17.37 -51.17 -14.51
C SER A 1046 18.15 -49.90 -14.89
N CYS A 1047 17.89 -48.78 -14.20
CA CYS A 1047 18.59 -47.50 -14.41
C CYS A 1047 19.28 -47.01 -13.13
N HIS A 1048 18.75 -47.27 -11.94
CA HIS A 1048 19.33 -46.83 -10.66
C HIS A 1048 20.10 -47.97 -9.99
N THR A 1049 21.39 -47.77 -9.74
CA THR A 1049 22.22 -48.73 -8.97
C THR A 1049 22.46 -48.26 -7.53
N SER A 1050 22.92 -49.15 -6.66
CA SER A 1050 23.24 -48.81 -5.27
C SER A 1050 24.67 -48.28 -5.14
N GLY A 1051 24.87 -47.26 -4.32
CA GLY A 1051 26.17 -46.63 -4.07
C GLY A 1051 26.29 -45.25 -4.73
N THR A 1052 27.52 -44.85 -5.06
CA THR A 1052 27.85 -43.51 -5.57
C THR A 1052 28.59 -43.57 -6.92
N SER A 1053 28.40 -44.65 -7.67
CA SER A 1053 29.10 -44.97 -8.93
C SER A 1053 28.43 -44.46 -10.20
N GLN A 1054 27.25 -43.84 -10.10
CA GLN A 1054 26.49 -43.22 -11.19
C GLN A 1054 25.76 -41.99 -10.61
N TYR A 1055 25.50 -40.98 -11.44
CA TYR A 1055 24.89 -39.72 -11.01
C TYR A 1055 23.48 -39.89 -10.41
N ASN A 1056 22.75 -40.94 -10.80
CA ASN A 1056 21.42 -41.28 -10.32
C ASN A 1056 21.39 -42.43 -9.29
N SER A 1057 22.54 -42.83 -8.72
CA SER A 1057 22.62 -43.96 -7.79
C SER A 1057 22.03 -43.67 -6.40
N TYR A 1058 21.44 -44.69 -5.77
CA TYR A 1058 20.91 -44.60 -4.42
C TYR A 1058 21.93 -45.06 -3.36
N PHE A 1059 22.28 -44.18 -2.43
CA PHE A 1059 23.18 -44.48 -1.30
C PHE A 1059 22.69 -44.02 0.08
N SER A 1060 21.72 -43.10 0.14
CA SER A 1060 21.15 -42.59 1.38
C SER A 1060 20.14 -43.55 2.03
N GLY A 1061 19.92 -43.38 3.34
CA GLY A 1061 18.91 -44.11 4.11
C GLY A 1061 19.07 -45.64 4.10
N GLN A 1062 17.95 -46.34 4.31
CA GLN A 1062 17.90 -47.80 4.44
C GLN A 1062 17.66 -48.54 3.11
N HIS A 1063 17.93 -47.92 1.95
CA HIS A 1063 17.71 -48.55 0.63
C HIS A 1063 18.42 -49.91 0.49
N SER A 1064 19.67 -49.99 0.94
CA SER A 1064 20.48 -51.22 0.97
C SER A 1064 19.95 -52.30 1.93
N ARG A 1065 18.99 -52.00 2.82
CA ARG A 1065 18.29 -52.98 3.69
C ARG A 1065 17.03 -53.52 3.02
N HIS A 1066 16.27 -52.67 2.35
CA HIS A 1066 15.00 -53.01 1.70
C HIS A 1066 15.20 -53.76 0.37
N THR A 1067 16.13 -53.30 -0.48
CA THR A 1067 16.47 -53.97 -1.75
C THR A 1067 17.03 -55.38 -1.52
N ARG A 1068 17.90 -55.57 -0.51
CA ARG A 1068 18.38 -56.91 -0.08
C ARG A 1068 17.31 -57.80 0.56
N ARG A 1069 16.12 -57.27 0.85
CA ARG A 1069 14.93 -58.04 1.27
C ARG A 1069 13.93 -58.27 0.12
N GLY A 1070 14.22 -57.79 -1.09
CA GLY A 1070 13.37 -57.98 -2.28
C GLY A 1070 12.23 -56.97 -2.45
N PHE A 1071 12.22 -55.88 -1.69
CA PHE A 1071 11.21 -54.81 -1.88
C PHE A 1071 11.56 -53.94 -3.09
N SER A 1072 10.54 -53.63 -3.91
CA SER A 1072 10.63 -52.67 -5.02
C SER A 1072 10.76 -51.23 -4.50
N CYS A 1073 11.40 -50.35 -5.30
CA CYS A 1073 11.39 -48.91 -5.06
C CYS A 1073 9.94 -48.36 -4.94
N THR A 1074 9.01 -48.90 -5.73
CA THR A 1074 7.58 -48.52 -5.74
C THR A 1074 6.82 -48.85 -4.44
N VAL A 1075 7.45 -49.56 -3.49
CA VAL A 1075 6.90 -49.77 -2.14
C VAL A 1075 6.95 -48.49 -1.30
N CYS A 1076 7.89 -47.59 -1.59
CA CYS A 1076 8.03 -46.30 -0.90
C CYS A 1076 7.80 -45.11 -1.85
N HIS A 1077 8.24 -45.20 -3.10
CA HIS A 1077 8.14 -44.14 -4.10
C HIS A 1077 6.85 -44.25 -4.90
N ASN A 1078 6.03 -43.20 -4.88
CA ASN A 1078 4.78 -43.12 -5.62
C ASN A 1078 5.06 -42.75 -7.08
N VAL A 1079 4.75 -43.67 -7.99
CA VAL A 1079 5.00 -43.52 -9.43
C VAL A 1079 4.20 -42.39 -10.07
N SER A 1080 3.02 -42.02 -9.53
CA SER A 1080 2.29 -40.87 -10.06
C SER A 1080 3.04 -39.56 -9.80
N LYS A 1081 3.83 -39.48 -8.72
CA LYS A 1081 4.67 -38.31 -8.42
C LYS A 1081 5.93 -38.20 -9.30
N LEU A 1082 6.30 -39.26 -10.04
CA LEU A 1082 7.30 -39.18 -11.12
C LEU A 1082 6.71 -38.51 -12.37
N SER A 1083 5.40 -38.71 -12.60
CA SER A 1083 4.69 -38.23 -13.80
C SER A 1083 4.37 -36.73 -13.82
N ASN A 1084 4.73 -35.99 -12.76
CA ASN A 1084 4.56 -34.53 -12.65
C ASN A 1084 5.58 -33.73 -13.52
N GLY A 1085 5.89 -34.21 -14.72
CA GLY A 1085 6.58 -33.46 -15.77
C GLY A 1085 8.06 -33.13 -15.52
N ARG A 1086 8.78 -33.87 -14.67
CA ARG A 1086 10.21 -33.63 -14.40
C ARG A 1086 11.13 -34.84 -14.62
N HIS A 1087 10.65 -36.07 -14.48
CA HIS A 1087 11.47 -37.25 -14.78
C HIS A 1087 11.73 -37.37 -16.29
N LEU A 1088 12.98 -37.58 -16.68
CA LEU A 1088 13.48 -37.65 -18.07
C LEU A 1088 13.38 -36.33 -18.87
N THR A 1089 13.60 -35.18 -18.22
CA THR A 1089 13.53 -33.83 -18.82
C THR A 1089 14.87 -33.11 -18.98
N ASP A 1090 15.88 -33.38 -18.13
CA ASP A 1090 17.20 -32.73 -18.17
C ASP A 1090 18.35 -33.75 -18.25
N LEU A 1091 18.15 -34.81 -19.04
CA LEU A 1091 19.09 -35.92 -19.22
C LEU A 1091 20.47 -35.53 -19.78
N GLY A 1092 20.63 -34.27 -20.22
CA GLY A 1092 21.90 -33.70 -20.68
C GLY A 1092 22.79 -33.15 -19.57
N THR A 1093 22.36 -33.18 -18.30
CA THR A 1093 23.18 -32.79 -17.15
C THR A 1093 23.42 -33.96 -16.18
N SER A 1094 24.33 -33.77 -15.23
CA SER A 1094 24.59 -34.71 -14.14
C SER A 1094 23.82 -34.37 -12.86
N ALA A 1095 22.90 -33.40 -12.90
CA ALA A 1095 22.01 -33.09 -11.79
C ALA A 1095 20.82 -34.06 -11.78
N PHE A 1096 20.15 -34.22 -10.64
CA PHE A 1096 18.96 -35.04 -10.55
C PHE A 1096 17.70 -34.16 -10.64
N GLU A 1097 16.77 -34.55 -11.52
CA GLU A 1097 15.76 -33.68 -12.15
C GLU A 1097 14.62 -33.24 -11.21
N GLN A 1098 14.45 -33.99 -10.12
CA GLN A 1098 13.40 -33.84 -9.10
C GLN A 1098 13.92 -34.43 -7.79
N ASP A 1099 13.72 -33.77 -6.64
CA ASP A 1099 14.14 -34.33 -5.34
C ASP A 1099 13.51 -35.72 -5.11
N PRO A 1100 14.31 -36.80 -4.91
CA PRO A 1100 13.80 -38.13 -4.61
C PRO A 1100 12.82 -38.16 -3.43
N ALA A 1101 13.02 -37.30 -2.42
CA ALA A 1101 12.16 -37.18 -1.25
C ALA A 1101 10.71 -36.86 -1.62
N SER A 1102 10.50 -35.96 -2.60
CA SER A 1102 9.17 -35.53 -3.05
C SER A 1102 8.29 -36.71 -3.51
N THR A 1103 8.92 -37.72 -4.10
CA THR A 1103 8.25 -38.91 -4.64
C THR A 1103 7.82 -39.92 -3.58
N ILE A 1104 8.30 -39.83 -2.34
CA ILE A 1104 8.00 -40.81 -1.30
C ILE A 1104 6.57 -40.62 -0.77
N GLY A 1105 5.88 -41.73 -0.51
CA GLY A 1105 4.57 -41.78 0.13
C GLY A 1105 3.38 -41.39 -0.76
N GLY A 1106 2.19 -41.77 -0.28
CA GLY A 1106 0.91 -41.58 -0.93
C GLY A 1106 0.19 -42.91 -1.21
N GLY A 1107 -1.09 -42.83 -1.57
CA GLY A 1107 -2.04 -43.96 -1.57
C GLY A 1107 -1.73 -45.17 -2.46
N SER A 1108 -0.69 -45.13 -3.30
CA SER A 1108 -0.22 -46.28 -4.09
C SER A 1108 0.97 -47.03 -3.47
N THR A 1109 1.44 -46.60 -2.29
CA THR A 1109 2.67 -47.10 -1.64
C THR A 1109 2.38 -47.64 -0.24
N SER A 1110 3.38 -48.25 0.41
CA SER A 1110 3.29 -48.73 1.81
C SER A 1110 3.65 -47.66 2.86
N VAL A 1111 3.72 -46.39 2.45
CA VAL A 1111 4.05 -45.22 3.27
C VAL A 1111 2.97 -44.16 3.06
N GLY A 1112 2.38 -43.62 4.13
CA GLY A 1112 1.31 -42.62 4.02
C GLY A 1112 1.82 -41.29 3.45
N SER A 1113 2.82 -40.72 4.12
CA SER A 1113 3.54 -39.51 3.70
C SER A 1113 5.01 -39.59 4.12
N TYR A 1114 5.83 -38.70 3.55
CA TYR A 1114 7.23 -38.50 3.92
C TYR A 1114 7.45 -37.03 4.24
N SER A 1115 8.03 -36.73 5.40
CA SER A 1115 8.43 -35.37 5.77
C SER A 1115 9.96 -35.27 5.75
N PRO A 1116 10.57 -34.51 4.82
CA PRO A 1116 12.01 -34.31 4.78
C PRO A 1116 12.44 -33.42 5.96
N SER A 1117 13.54 -33.78 6.64
CA SER A 1117 14.11 -32.92 7.68
C SER A 1117 14.76 -31.69 7.06
N ASN A 1118 14.49 -30.53 7.65
CA ASN A 1118 14.83 -29.17 7.20
C ASN A 1118 16.34 -28.81 7.27
N SER A 1119 17.22 -29.81 7.09
CA SER A 1119 18.66 -29.62 6.90
C SER A 1119 19.32 -30.58 5.90
N ASN A 1120 18.65 -31.68 5.48
CA ASN A 1120 19.18 -32.59 4.45
C ASN A 1120 18.09 -33.51 3.86
N ALA A 1121 17.97 -33.57 2.53
CA ALA A 1121 17.08 -34.52 1.82
C ALA A 1121 17.46 -36.01 2.02
N SER A 1122 18.53 -36.31 2.76
CA SER A 1122 18.96 -37.66 3.16
C SER A 1122 18.30 -38.17 4.44
N SER A 1123 17.60 -37.32 5.20
CA SER A 1123 16.93 -37.66 6.46
C SER A 1123 15.51 -37.08 6.49
N GLY A 1124 14.56 -37.86 6.99
CA GLY A 1124 13.15 -37.49 7.02
C GLY A 1124 12.28 -38.67 7.46
N THR A 1125 11.12 -38.37 8.03
CA THR A 1125 10.24 -39.36 8.69
C THR A 1125 9.16 -39.88 7.75
N CYS A 1126 8.91 -41.18 7.79
CA CYS A 1126 7.80 -41.82 7.06
C CYS A 1126 6.59 -41.99 8.00
N SER A 1127 5.40 -41.58 7.58
CA SER A 1127 4.16 -41.80 8.31
C SER A 1127 3.43 -43.07 7.85
N SER A 1128 2.53 -43.60 8.70
CA SER A 1128 1.57 -44.67 8.37
C SER A 1128 2.18 -45.88 7.63
N ILE A 1129 3.34 -46.36 8.11
CA ILE A 1129 4.15 -47.37 7.42
C ILE A 1129 3.55 -48.77 7.63
N ALA A 1130 3.03 -49.38 6.56
CA ALA A 1130 2.40 -50.70 6.63
C ALA A 1130 3.36 -51.86 6.98
N CYS A 1131 4.68 -51.64 6.91
CA CYS A 1131 5.70 -52.69 7.03
C CYS A 1131 6.52 -52.70 8.34
N HIS A 1132 6.53 -51.60 9.11
CA HIS A 1132 7.43 -51.45 10.28
C HIS A 1132 6.71 -51.19 11.62
N GLY A 1133 5.37 -51.18 11.64
CA GLY A 1133 4.60 -51.01 12.87
C GLY A 1133 4.79 -49.62 13.49
N THR A 1134 5.10 -49.58 14.79
CA THR A 1134 5.31 -48.33 15.56
C THR A 1134 6.80 -47.97 15.72
N GLU A 1135 7.71 -48.63 15.00
CA GLU A 1135 9.15 -48.33 15.08
C GLU A 1135 9.47 -47.05 14.29
N ARG A 1136 10.01 -46.01 14.96
CA ARG A 1136 10.65 -44.85 14.29
C ARG A 1136 12.05 -45.28 13.80
N TRP A 1137 12.43 -44.89 12.58
CA TRP A 1137 13.61 -45.40 11.84
C TRP A 1137 14.35 -44.30 11.07
#